data_AF-A0A1E3NIM9-F1
#
_entry.id   AF-A0A1E3NIM9-F1
#
_cell.length_a   1.000
_cell.length_b   1.000
_cell.length_c   1.000
_cell.angle_alpha   90.00
_cell.angle_beta   90.00
_cell.angle_gamma   90.00
#
_symmetry.space_group_name_H-M   'P 1'
#
loop_
_entity.id
_entity.type
_entity.pdbx_description
1 polymer ?
#
loop_
_entity_poly.entity_id
_entity_poly.type
_entity_poly.pdbx_seq_one_letter_code
_entity_poly.pdbx_strand_id
1 'polypeptide(L)'
;MPQPYYVSAIAQGPDYEVLDTDDHAHPSLQSKVVIVGDSGCGKTSLFSSYIRGSFPLAYEPTIFENHRTFVKQVQSKTVLSADLWDTAGQEEYERLRRLSYQDADVVVVAYSVDAPESLPNIHEVWAPEVMTYAPHASIVLVGLKDDMVHAVSPAHAYQVAESIGAVAHLACSSIRMHNVNELFNCVFNTAYNKARMKKHHSTKQAQQLCPKEVQEEEQMYNPVITAGLPPHPPNASFLCIYHYDFHQKKDYSLCKEILKIVKIKQAFFLWLDPNDVSVALYEVSAIHPPSEPSPTYGHPMTKHSTVLLHAAKKLKFVLLATATLICFLCLRSGENRKPTVAETIHNQASVDFFSPELAYRPIYKVIEDSYSVEDFAKKPLAEKCYFYFERLHAYNPNWWTSPKLGTEYTHENLQKSEDLVHMNIYNHCFMGNATGSDPTAYEKLHVLFNNIDTRVYPYLSGKLPLFQHWTGSIHVGPPLLEAYPQNVAESVIDESTFAYDPSQLKTWESSSIYPKDKPFWNHYKDKLNNVGIVLSVNDALVEETMALLSLLRTLNNELPIEFLHRGDLSSLNKYRLFQVARAIKAPTTLSTFPKQDIWFVDVSFCLSDNYQNEFPKFFNKMLAYGFNSFKTMIMLDTDVVLFQTPASLLDTSQFKQSGTLFFKDRNVDMHMSAAYIDFLKNTSPNYIDSFIFGLIPVRKETWEGEYFKERYFHYMESGVVVVNRDKYWNAVILSLHLSFIQSTMIGSWGDKEHFWVSMLLSGLDDYKFDDYWTASVGSPIRNEDGVKYHKICSAHPSHVLSDNNELSWINSGIINCPKVSHQLASKDFDLLKEISNPHGRSFANVQELEKFYTTPIAFDAFIIPPLAKNNIGNSNLEDGKYSNLGLQQLSTCKGYTWCSYDTIGEGQTPEWKGIYKHFTGKQIQWYNYIAESYVKAS
;
A
#
# COMPACT_ATOMS: atom_id res chain seq x y z
N MET A 1 -9.50 21.01 45.43
CA MET A 1 -9.78 19.92 44.48
C MET A 1 -8.52 19.06 44.41
N PRO A 2 -8.60 17.73 44.20
CA PRO A 2 -7.43 16.98 43.75
C PRO A 2 -6.94 17.57 42.42
N GLN A 3 -5.64 17.48 42.13
CA GLN A 3 -5.13 17.90 40.82
C GLN A 3 -5.50 16.83 39.77
N PRO A 4 -5.79 17.22 38.51
CA PRO A 4 -6.17 16.28 37.45
C PRO A 4 -4.98 15.49 36.89
N TYR A 5 -3.81 15.59 37.53
CA TYR A 5 -2.56 14.96 37.10
C TYR A 5 -1.92 14.25 38.30
N TYR A 6 -1.43 13.04 38.07
CA TYR A 6 -0.68 12.23 39.03
C TYR A 6 0.67 11.86 38.43
N VAL A 7 1.76 12.07 39.15
CA VAL A 7 3.10 11.59 38.76
C VAL A 7 3.84 11.14 40.00
N SER A 8 4.10 9.84 40.10
CA SER A 8 4.86 9.25 41.22
C SER A 8 6.38 9.42 41.05
N ALA A 9 7.14 9.21 42.12
CA ALA A 9 8.59 9.49 42.17
C ALA A 9 9.47 8.68 41.19
N ILE A 10 8.95 7.64 40.51
CA ILE A 10 9.69 6.93 39.43
C ILE A 10 9.50 7.61 38.06
N ALA A 11 8.38 8.31 37.87
CA ALA A 11 8.02 9.05 36.66
C ALA A 11 8.36 10.55 36.76
N GLN A 12 8.50 11.09 37.97
CA GLN A 12 9.06 12.43 38.18
C GLN A 12 10.55 12.47 37.81
N GLY A 13 10.99 13.59 37.23
CA GLY A 13 12.37 13.78 36.85
C GLY A 13 12.58 14.96 35.89
N PRO A 14 13.74 15.02 35.22
CA PRO A 14 14.06 16.00 34.20
C PRO A 14 13.27 15.82 32.90
N ASP A 15 13.33 16.84 32.04
CA ASP A 15 12.89 16.78 30.65
C ASP A 15 13.92 16.10 29.73
N TYR A 16 13.46 15.64 28.56
CA TYR A 16 14.27 14.98 27.53
C TYR A 16 14.23 15.72 26.19
N GLU A 17 15.40 15.81 25.56
CA GLU A 17 15.59 16.19 24.16
C GLU A 17 15.65 14.93 23.29
N VAL A 18 15.02 14.95 22.11
CA VAL A 18 15.24 13.95 21.06
C VAL A 18 16.57 14.26 20.35
N LEU A 19 17.36 13.23 20.04
CA LEU A 19 18.57 13.33 19.23
C LEU A 19 18.28 12.87 17.79
N ASP A 20 18.76 13.63 16.81
CA ASP A 20 18.73 13.24 15.41
C ASP A 20 19.62 12.01 15.15
N THR A 21 19.24 11.17 14.19
CA THR A 21 19.87 9.85 13.95
C THR A 21 21.31 9.89 13.45
N ASP A 22 21.80 11.05 13.04
CA ASP A 22 23.17 11.23 12.56
C ASP A 22 24.18 11.46 13.70
N ASP A 23 23.70 11.83 14.90
CA ASP A 23 24.53 12.04 16.07
C ASP A 23 25.08 10.69 16.58
N HIS A 24 26.40 10.51 16.60
CA HIS A 24 27.08 9.22 16.86
C HIS A 24 27.03 8.75 18.35
N ALA A 25 25.92 9.00 19.04
CA ALA A 25 25.74 8.72 20.45
C ALA A 25 25.46 7.23 20.72
N HIS A 26 26.47 6.50 21.20
CA HIS A 26 26.25 5.14 21.72
C HIS A 26 25.23 5.17 22.90
N PRO A 27 24.08 4.49 22.79
CA PRO A 27 23.07 4.51 23.84
C PRO A 27 23.59 3.80 25.10
N SER A 28 23.51 4.50 26.22
CA SER A 28 24.06 4.05 27.51
C SER A 28 23.06 3.24 28.33
N LEU A 29 21.78 3.37 28.00
CA LEU A 29 20.63 2.59 28.46
C LEU A 29 19.72 2.30 27.25
N GLN A 30 18.98 1.20 27.29
CA GLN A 30 17.90 0.88 26.35
C GLN A 30 16.64 0.56 27.16
N SER A 31 15.47 0.87 26.63
CA SER A 31 14.19 0.52 27.25
C SER A 31 13.09 0.35 26.19
N LYS A 32 12.09 -0.49 26.49
CA LYS A 32 10.95 -0.76 25.60
C LYS A 32 9.65 -0.19 26.19
N VAL A 33 8.95 0.61 25.39
CA VAL A 33 7.67 1.25 25.70
C VAL A 33 6.61 0.74 24.72
N VAL A 34 5.46 0.29 25.23
CA VAL A 34 4.31 -0.16 24.41
C VAL A 34 3.12 0.74 24.72
N ILE A 35 2.29 1.10 23.73
CA ILE A 35 1.00 1.79 23.96
C ILE A 35 -0.18 0.91 23.57
N VAL A 36 -1.18 0.84 24.45
CA VAL A 36 -2.39 0.00 24.32
C VAL A 36 -3.63 0.75 24.80
N GLY A 37 -4.83 0.27 24.48
CA GLY A 37 -6.09 1.00 24.64
C GLY A 37 -6.99 0.85 23.42
N ASP A 38 -8.22 1.33 23.50
CA ASP A 38 -9.28 1.11 22.50
C ASP A 38 -8.90 1.52 21.06
N SER A 39 -9.60 0.93 20.08
CA SER A 39 -9.57 1.41 18.70
C SER A 39 -10.05 2.86 18.62
N GLY A 40 -9.38 3.71 17.84
CA GLY A 40 -9.77 5.12 17.66
C GLY A 40 -9.52 6.07 18.86
N CYS A 41 -8.96 5.62 19.99
CA CYS A 41 -8.69 6.53 21.12
C CYS A 41 -7.55 7.53 20.87
N GLY A 42 -6.66 7.27 19.89
CA GLY A 42 -5.64 8.23 19.43
C GLY A 42 -4.16 7.86 19.68
N LYS A 43 -3.86 6.59 20.04
CA LYS A 43 -2.49 6.10 20.35
C LYS A 43 -1.44 6.49 19.31
N THR A 44 -1.72 6.16 18.05
CA THR A 44 -0.90 6.43 16.86
C THR A 44 -0.67 7.93 16.67
N SER A 45 -1.70 8.74 16.90
CA SER A 45 -1.63 10.20 16.82
C SER A 45 -0.78 10.79 17.94
N LEU A 46 -0.83 10.26 19.17
CA LEU A 46 0.06 10.67 20.26
C LEU A 46 1.53 10.38 19.93
N PHE A 47 1.85 9.15 19.51
CA PHE A 47 3.22 8.78 19.16
C PHE A 47 3.74 9.60 17.96
N SER A 48 2.92 9.74 16.91
CA SER A 48 3.26 10.58 15.75
C SER A 48 3.45 12.05 16.12
N SER A 49 2.57 12.63 16.95
CA SER A 49 2.69 14.02 17.40
C SER A 49 4.01 14.27 18.12
N TYR A 50 4.44 13.37 18.99
CA TYR A 50 5.72 13.51 19.69
C TYR A 50 6.91 13.36 18.73
N ILE A 51 6.93 12.31 17.90
CA ILE A 51 8.04 12.01 16.98
C ILE A 51 8.19 13.10 15.90
N ARG A 52 7.09 13.66 15.39
CA ARG A 52 7.07 14.65 14.29
C ARG A 52 6.96 16.10 14.79
N GLY A 53 6.91 16.32 16.10
CA GLY A 53 6.63 17.63 16.73
C GLY A 53 5.30 18.27 16.31
N SER A 54 4.42 17.52 15.64
CA SER A 54 3.25 18.04 14.93
C SER A 54 2.25 16.92 14.65
N PHE A 55 0.95 17.25 14.70
CA PHE A 55 -0.13 16.27 14.58
C PHE A 55 -0.28 15.71 13.16
N PRO A 56 -0.42 14.38 12.96
CA PRO A 56 -0.66 13.80 11.66
C PRO A 56 -2.07 14.14 11.15
N LEU A 57 -2.15 14.82 10.00
CA LEU A 57 -3.42 15.17 9.35
C LEU A 57 -4.10 13.99 8.61
N ALA A 58 -3.46 12.84 8.57
CA ALA A 58 -3.99 11.59 8.02
C ALA A 58 -4.01 10.51 9.11
N TYR A 59 -5.07 9.70 9.14
CA TYR A 59 -5.17 8.55 10.03
C TYR A 59 -4.85 7.26 9.27
N GLU A 60 -3.74 6.65 9.65
CA GLU A 60 -3.31 5.32 9.22
C GLU A 60 -3.69 4.30 10.32
N PRO A 61 -4.49 3.25 10.02
CA PRO A 61 -4.89 2.29 11.05
C PRO A 61 -3.73 1.37 11.47
N THR A 62 -3.12 1.62 12.63
CA THR A 62 -2.04 0.76 13.15
C THR A 62 -2.51 -0.67 13.37
N ILE A 63 -1.95 -1.59 12.59
CA ILE A 63 -1.84 -3.00 12.97
C ILE A 63 -0.72 -3.13 14.01
N PHE A 64 0.49 -2.68 13.64
CA PHE A 64 1.67 -2.66 14.49
C PHE A 64 2.75 -1.72 13.92
N GLU A 65 3.31 -0.81 14.72
CA GLU A 65 4.43 0.05 14.30
C GLU A 65 5.47 0.17 15.43
N ASN A 66 6.76 0.06 15.08
CA ASN A 66 7.88 0.12 16.02
C ASN A 66 8.87 1.24 15.63
N HIS A 67 8.96 2.28 16.45
CA HIS A 67 9.86 3.41 16.24
C HIS A 67 10.96 3.45 17.33
N ARG A 68 12.23 3.47 16.92
CA ARG A 68 13.36 3.69 17.83
C ARG A 68 13.74 5.17 17.87
N THR A 69 13.62 5.79 19.03
CA THR A 69 14.09 7.15 19.29
C THR A 69 15.25 7.14 20.28
N PHE A 70 16.17 8.09 20.13
CA PHE A 70 17.26 8.33 21.07
C PHE A 70 16.95 9.61 21.85
N VAL A 71 16.75 9.48 23.15
CA VAL A 71 16.41 10.61 24.02
C VAL A 71 17.49 10.85 25.07
N LYS A 72 17.75 12.13 25.32
CA LYS A 72 18.80 12.62 26.21
C LYS A 72 18.18 13.52 27.26
N GLN A 73 18.38 13.18 28.53
CA GLN A 73 18.04 14.06 29.65
C GLN A 73 18.79 15.40 29.49
N VAL A 74 18.07 16.54 29.50
CA VAL A 74 18.61 17.89 29.27
C VAL A 74 19.85 18.21 30.13
N GLN A 75 19.87 17.69 31.36
CA GLN A 75 20.93 17.93 32.36
C GLN A 75 21.99 16.82 32.45
N SER A 76 22.07 15.91 31.47
CA SER A 76 22.94 14.72 31.54
C SER A 76 23.60 14.36 30.21
N LYS A 77 24.61 13.49 30.30
CA LYS A 77 25.26 12.82 29.15
C LYS A 77 24.72 11.41 28.90
N THR A 78 23.80 10.92 29.75
CA THR A 78 23.20 9.59 29.61
C THR A 78 22.15 9.61 28.50
N VAL A 79 22.43 8.97 27.36
CA VAL A 79 21.47 8.75 26.27
C VAL A 79 20.73 7.43 26.49
N LEU A 80 19.41 7.47 26.32
CA LEU A 80 18.47 6.35 26.38
C LEU A 80 17.97 6.03 24.96
N SER A 81 18.16 4.79 24.51
CA SER A 81 17.45 4.26 23.34
C SER A 81 16.08 3.78 23.78
N ALA A 82 15.02 4.46 23.36
CA ALA A 82 13.65 4.04 23.60
C ALA A 82 13.06 3.39 22.34
N ASP A 83 12.71 2.11 22.44
CA ASP A 83 11.91 1.42 21.44
C ASP A 83 10.44 1.66 21.77
N LEU A 84 9.73 2.43 20.93
CA LEU A 84 8.30 2.75 21.05
C LEU A 84 7.47 1.82 20.15
N TRP A 85 6.47 1.14 20.71
CA TRP A 85 5.65 0.13 20.02
C TRP A 85 4.17 0.56 20.07
N ASP A 86 3.62 1.00 18.93
CA ASP A 86 2.18 1.27 18.76
C ASP A 86 1.42 0.00 18.34
N THR A 87 0.18 -0.15 18.80
CA THR A 87 -0.58 -1.40 18.69
C THR A 87 -2.04 -1.21 18.29
N ALA A 88 -2.57 -2.19 17.55
CA ALA A 88 -3.99 -2.26 17.24
C ALA A 88 -4.87 -2.36 18.50
N GLY A 89 -5.82 -1.42 18.64
CA GLY A 89 -6.81 -1.42 19.73
C GLY A 89 -8.06 -2.27 19.47
N GLN A 90 -8.02 -3.16 18.48
CA GLN A 90 -9.15 -3.99 18.03
C GLN A 90 -9.02 -5.42 18.59
N GLU A 91 -10.10 -6.19 18.64
CA GLU A 91 -10.10 -7.55 19.21
C GLU A 91 -9.43 -8.57 18.27
N GLU A 92 -9.59 -8.40 16.96
CA GLU A 92 -9.05 -9.27 15.92
C GLU A 92 -7.52 -9.39 15.98
N TYR A 93 -6.85 -8.33 16.44
CA TYR A 93 -5.40 -8.25 16.59
C TYR A 93 -4.89 -8.60 18.00
N GLU A 94 -5.76 -9.00 18.94
CA GLU A 94 -5.40 -9.33 20.33
C GLU A 94 -4.20 -10.31 20.41
N ARG A 95 -4.22 -11.36 19.59
CA ARG A 95 -3.14 -12.37 19.57
C ARG A 95 -1.79 -11.82 19.12
N LEU A 96 -1.77 -10.82 18.25
CA LEU A 96 -0.54 -10.16 17.78
C LEU A 96 -0.07 -9.11 18.78
N ARG A 97 -0.99 -8.30 19.32
CA ARG A 97 -0.73 -7.32 20.39
C ARG A 97 -0.12 -7.98 21.64
N ARG A 98 -0.51 -9.20 21.97
CA ARG A 98 0.07 -9.95 23.09
C ARG A 98 1.59 -10.22 22.92
N LEU A 99 2.10 -10.29 21.70
CA LEU A 99 3.54 -10.42 21.42
C LEU A 99 4.30 -9.12 21.70
N SER A 100 3.62 -7.97 21.57
CA SER A 100 4.18 -6.64 21.81
C SER A 100 4.65 -6.45 23.26
N TYR A 101 4.01 -7.12 24.23
CA TYR A 101 4.32 -7.01 25.66
C TYR A 101 5.67 -7.62 26.08
N GLN A 102 6.23 -8.54 25.29
CA GLN A 102 7.48 -9.20 25.65
C GLN A 102 8.60 -8.18 25.89
N ASP A 103 9.26 -8.28 27.05
CA ASP A 103 10.36 -7.43 27.52
C ASP A 103 10.04 -5.93 27.68
N ALA A 104 8.76 -5.53 27.73
CA ALA A 104 8.35 -4.15 28.01
C ALA A 104 8.76 -3.66 29.40
N ASP A 105 9.30 -2.44 29.49
CA ASP A 105 9.61 -1.74 30.76
C ASP A 105 8.46 -0.85 31.24
N VAL A 106 7.77 -0.24 30.27
CA VAL A 106 6.68 0.71 30.47
C VAL A 106 5.56 0.38 29.50
N VAL A 107 4.32 0.38 29.97
CA VAL A 107 3.13 0.30 29.11
C VAL A 107 2.29 1.55 29.33
N VAL A 108 2.07 2.30 28.26
CA VAL A 108 1.14 3.42 28.22
C VAL A 108 -0.25 2.85 27.92
N VAL A 109 -1.20 3.08 28.81
CA VAL A 109 -2.59 2.59 28.70
C VAL A 109 -3.48 3.79 28.44
N ALA A 110 -4.20 3.80 27.31
CA ALA A 110 -4.85 4.98 26.77
C ALA A 110 -6.38 4.84 26.68
N TYR A 111 -7.09 5.79 27.30
CA TYR A 111 -8.52 6.04 27.10
C TYR A 111 -8.70 7.39 26.36
N SER A 112 -9.91 7.69 25.90
CA SER A 112 -10.24 8.96 25.22
C SER A 112 -11.21 9.77 26.07
N VAL A 113 -10.97 11.07 26.28
CA VAL A 113 -11.80 11.87 27.22
C VAL A 113 -13.22 12.12 26.69
N ASP A 114 -13.42 12.01 25.39
CA ASP A 114 -14.71 12.12 24.68
C ASP A 114 -15.51 10.82 24.63
N ALA A 115 -14.89 9.66 24.89
CA ALA A 115 -15.48 8.33 24.81
C ALA A 115 -15.67 7.72 26.22
N PRO A 116 -16.84 7.88 26.87
CA PRO A 116 -17.04 7.51 28.28
C PRO A 116 -16.88 6.00 28.56
N GLU A 117 -17.10 5.14 27.56
CA GLU A 117 -16.89 3.70 27.57
C GLU A 117 -15.41 3.30 27.63
N SER A 118 -14.50 4.15 27.15
CA SER A 118 -13.08 3.81 27.04
C SER A 118 -12.33 3.81 28.38
N LEU A 119 -12.87 4.46 29.42
CA LEU A 119 -12.30 4.40 30.77
C LEU A 119 -12.66 3.10 31.52
N PRO A 120 -13.92 2.62 31.54
CA PRO A 120 -14.25 1.26 32.00
C PRO A 120 -13.42 0.14 31.35
N ASN A 121 -13.18 0.23 30.03
CA ASN A 121 -12.36 -0.75 29.30
C ASN A 121 -10.92 -0.88 29.85
N ILE A 122 -10.41 0.14 30.55
CA ILE A 122 -9.11 0.07 31.25
C ILE A 122 -9.13 -0.99 32.36
N HIS A 123 -10.25 -1.13 33.07
CA HIS A 123 -10.43 -2.15 34.10
C HIS A 123 -10.87 -3.51 33.55
N GLU A 124 -11.69 -3.53 32.51
CA GLU A 124 -12.30 -4.77 31.99
C GLU A 124 -11.38 -5.49 31.00
N VAL A 125 -10.53 -4.77 30.26
CA VAL A 125 -9.66 -5.32 29.21
C VAL A 125 -8.18 -4.97 29.45
N TRP A 126 -7.83 -3.69 29.45
CA TRP A 126 -6.43 -3.28 29.22
C TRP A 126 -5.49 -3.53 30.40
N ALA A 127 -5.85 -3.14 31.62
CA ALA A 127 -5.02 -3.44 32.79
C ALA A 127 -4.92 -4.96 33.06
N PRO A 128 -6.00 -5.77 32.97
CA PRO A 128 -5.90 -7.23 33.01
C PRO A 128 -4.98 -7.83 31.95
N GLU A 129 -5.05 -7.38 30.69
CA GLU A 129 -4.17 -7.86 29.62
C GLU A 129 -2.69 -7.53 29.93
N VAL A 130 -2.41 -6.27 30.29
CA VAL A 130 -1.04 -5.82 30.65
C VAL A 130 -0.50 -6.53 31.89
N MET A 131 -1.31 -6.72 32.94
CA MET A 131 -0.89 -7.45 34.14
C MET A 131 -0.68 -8.95 33.87
N THR A 132 -1.31 -9.52 32.84
CA THR A 132 -1.12 -10.92 32.44
C THR A 132 0.16 -11.11 31.64
N TYR A 133 0.45 -10.24 30.66
CA TYR A 133 1.54 -10.43 29.70
C TYR A 133 2.81 -9.58 29.97
N ALA A 134 2.70 -8.50 30.73
CA ALA A 134 3.82 -7.66 31.17
C ALA A 134 3.76 -7.29 32.68
N PRO A 135 3.64 -8.27 33.62
CA PRO A 135 3.55 -8.02 35.07
C PRO A 135 4.76 -7.32 35.72
N HIS A 136 5.81 -7.02 34.94
CA HIS A 136 7.01 -6.32 35.39
C HIS A 136 7.14 -4.90 34.82
N ALA A 137 6.29 -4.52 33.86
CA ALA A 137 6.25 -3.17 33.30
C ALA A 137 5.63 -2.19 34.31
N SER A 138 5.94 -0.90 34.17
CA SER A 138 5.19 0.17 34.87
C SER A 138 4.10 0.71 33.97
N ILE A 139 2.87 0.78 34.49
CA ILE A 139 1.72 1.33 33.76
C ILE A 139 1.72 2.86 33.86
N VAL A 140 1.53 3.56 32.76
CA VAL A 140 1.22 4.99 32.71
C VAL A 140 -0.17 5.14 32.08
N LEU A 141 -1.13 5.73 32.78
CA LEU A 141 -2.47 5.98 32.24
C LEU A 141 -2.48 7.31 31.48
N VAL A 142 -3.11 7.37 30.31
CA VAL A 142 -3.30 8.61 29.56
C VAL A 142 -4.73 8.79 29.09
N GLY A 143 -5.28 9.99 29.30
CA GLY A 143 -6.49 10.47 28.64
C GLY A 143 -6.15 11.22 27.36
N LEU A 144 -6.58 10.71 26.22
CA LEU A 144 -6.33 11.31 24.90
C LEU A 144 -7.48 12.23 24.48
N LYS A 145 -7.20 13.11 23.52
CA LYS A 145 -8.11 14.15 22.98
C LYS A 145 -8.59 15.17 24.02
N ASP A 146 -7.71 15.61 24.91
CA ASP A 146 -7.94 16.67 25.93
C ASP A 146 -8.37 18.04 25.32
N ASP A 147 -8.41 18.15 23.99
CA ASP A 147 -9.01 19.25 23.25
C ASP A 147 -10.54 19.20 23.10
N MET A 148 -11.14 18.02 23.28
CA MET A 148 -12.56 17.71 23.09
C MET A 148 -13.38 17.97 24.37
N VAL A 149 -14.71 17.81 24.27
CA VAL A 149 -15.59 17.88 25.45
C VAL A 149 -15.42 16.61 26.29
N HIS A 150 -15.02 16.78 27.55
CA HIS A 150 -14.82 15.66 28.49
C HIS A 150 -16.15 14.98 28.86
N ALA A 151 -16.42 13.83 28.27
CA ALA A 151 -17.42 12.87 28.74
C ALA A 151 -16.89 12.09 29.98
N VAL A 152 -15.57 11.91 30.06
CA VAL A 152 -14.89 11.25 31.19
C VAL A 152 -14.53 12.26 32.28
N SER A 153 -15.01 12.03 33.51
CA SER A 153 -14.64 12.83 34.69
C SER A 153 -13.15 12.64 35.06
N PRO A 154 -12.34 13.71 35.16
CA PRO A 154 -10.93 13.61 35.57
C PRO A 154 -10.75 12.97 36.95
N ALA A 155 -11.69 13.17 37.87
CA ALA A 155 -11.63 12.56 39.21
C ALA A 155 -11.89 11.05 39.18
N HIS A 156 -12.66 10.56 38.20
CA HIS A 156 -12.87 9.13 37.98
C HIS A 156 -11.64 8.50 37.31
N ALA A 157 -11.06 9.18 36.30
CA ALA A 157 -9.82 8.72 35.67
C ALA A 157 -8.64 8.64 36.65
N TYR A 158 -8.53 9.58 37.59
CA TYR A 158 -7.56 9.53 38.70
C TYR A 158 -7.78 8.29 39.59
N GLN A 159 -9.04 7.96 39.92
CA GLN A 159 -9.36 6.75 40.73
C GLN A 159 -9.01 5.46 39.99
N VAL A 160 -9.20 5.41 38.66
CA VAL A 160 -8.76 4.30 37.80
C VAL A 160 -7.22 4.20 37.79
N ALA A 161 -6.50 5.33 37.74
CA ALA A 161 -5.05 5.35 37.81
C ALA A 161 -4.50 4.75 39.12
N GLU A 162 -5.06 5.16 40.26
CA GLU A 162 -4.67 4.61 41.58
C GLU A 162 -4.97 3.11 41.68
N SER A 163 -6.13 2.66 41.22
CA SER A 163 -6.59 1.28 41.39
C SER A 163 -5.93 0.27 40.43
N ILE A 164 -5.45 0.69 39.25
CA ILE A 164 -4.56 -0.14 38.40
C ILE A 164 -3.08 -0.04 38.77
N GLY A 165 -2.72 0.80 39.76
CA GLY A 165 -1.32 1.00 40.17
C GLY A 165 -0.47 1.75 39.14
N ALA A 166 -1.06 2.67 38.38
CA ALA A 166 -0.33 3.47 37.40
C ALA A 166 0.69 4.41 38.08
N VAL A 167 1.90 4.50 37.52
CA VAL A 167 2.97 5.35 38.08
C VAL A 167 2.82 6.82 37.70
N ALA A 168 1.99 7.12 36.70
CA ALA A 168 1.55 8.45 36.31
C ALA A 168 0.17 8.39 35.62
N HIS A 169 -0.58 9.48 35.70
CA HIS A 169 -1.80 9.74 34.95
C HIS A 169 -1.85 11.21 34.52
N LEU A 170 -2.00 11.45 33.20
CA LEU A 170 -2.23 12.77 32.63
C LEU A 170 -3.30 12.70 31.53
N ALA A 171 -3.91 13.84 31.21
CA ALA A 171 -4.67 14.03 29.98
C ALA A 171 -3.87 14.88 28.98
N CYS A 172 -3.93 14.59 27.68
CA CYS A 172 -3.20 15.30 26.64
C CYS A 172 -3.96 15.41 25.32
N SER A 173 -3.61 16.41 24.52
CA SER A 173 -4.15 16.63 23.18
C SER A 173 -3.02 16.56 22.17
N SER A 174 -3.02 15.48 21.38
CA SER A 174 -2.06 15.29 20.28
C SER A 174 -2.19 16.39 19.22
N ILE A 175 -3.41 16.92 18.99
CA ILE A 175 -3.69 17.95 17.96
C ILE A 175 -3.33 19.36 18.42
N ARG A 176 -3.48 19.69 19.71
CA ARG A 176 -3.00 20.97 20.28
C ARG A 176 -1.58 20.91 20.83
N MET A 177 -0.90 19.77 20.73
CA MET A 177 0.37 19.46 21.40
C MET A 177 0.35 19.66 22.94
N HIS A 178 -0.83 19.69 23.56
CA HIS A 178 -1.01 19.95 24.99
C HIS A 178 -0.64 18.72 25.82
N ASN A 179 0.23 18.86 26.81
CA ASN A 179 0.74 17.79 27.70
C ASN A 179 1.43 16.61 26.99
N VAL A 180 1.75 16.72 25.69
CA VAL A 180 2.38 15.63 24.92
C VAL A 180 3.82 15.40 25.39
N ASN A 181 4.61 16.46 25.51
CA ASN A 181 6.01 16.37 25.94
C ASN A 181 6.11 15.98 27.42
N GLU A 182 5.20 16.50 28.24
CA GLU A 182 5.07 16.26 29.67
C GLU A 182 4.77 14.78 29.96
N LEU A 183 3.87 14.17 29.18
CA LEU A 183 3.61 12.73 29.22
C LEU A 183 4.85 11.91 28.82
N PHE A 184 5.50 12.27 27.71
CA PHE A 184 6.71 11.55 27.27
C PHE A 184 7.88 11.70 28.25
N ASN A 185 8.04 12.85 28.92
CA ASN A 185 9.01 13.01 30.01
C ASN A 185 8.68 12.10 31.20
N CYS A 186 7.40 11.92 31.56
CA CYS A 186 6.98 10.95 32.59
C CYS A 186 7.29 9.49 32.19
N VAL A 187 7.04 9.14 30.92
CA VAL A 187 7.36 7.82 30.33
C VAL A 187 8.87 7.58 30.34
N PHE A 188 9.67 8.53 29.85
CA PHE A 188 11.13 8.38 29.77
C PHE A 188 11.82 8.41 31.13
N ASN A 189 11.33 9.16 32.12
CA ASN A 189 11.84 9.05 33.49
C ASN A 189 11.55 7.67 34.10
N THR A 190 10.37 7.11 33.84
CA THR A 190 10.03 5.73 34.25
C THR A 190 10.95 4.71 33.58
N ALA A 191 11.11 4.80 32.25
CA ALA A 191 11.97 3.93 31.44
C ALA A 191 13.45 4.04 31.84
N TYR A 192 13.96 5.26 32.04
CA TYR A 192 15.31 5.53 32.51
C TYR A 192 15.58 4.90 33.88
N ASN A 193 14.66 5.07 34.84
CA ASN A 193 14.79 4.48 36.16
C ASN A 193 14.71 2.94 36.13
N LYS A 194 13.80 2.35 35.33
CA LYS A 194 13.76 0.89 35.07
C LYS A 194 15.07 0.37 34.48
N ALA A 195 15.53 0.96 33.38
CA ALA A 195 16.76 0.56 32.69
C ALA A 195 18.01 0.71 33.56
N ARG A 196 18.11 1.81 34.33
CA ARG A 196 19.20 2.03 35.30
C ARG A 196 19.19 0.98 36.41
N MET A 197 18.02 0.59 36.91
CA MET A 197 17.91 -0.49 37.90
C MET A 197 18.28 -1.85 37.30
N LYS A 198 17.77 -2.20 36.10
CA LYS A 198 18.18 -3.41 35.35
C LYS A 198 19.70 -3.50 35.20
N LYS A 199 20.35 -2.43 34.72
CA LYS A 199 21.81 -2.35 34.52
C LYS A 199 22.61 -2.48 35.82
N HIS A 200 22.14 -1.90 36.92
CA HIS A 200 22.82 -2.03 38.21
C HIS A 200 22.68 -3.45 38.80
N HIS A 201 21.55 -4.13 38.54
CA HIS A 201 21.34 -5.53 38.94
C HIS A 201 22.22 -6.50 38.13
N SER A 202 22.27 -6.35 36.80
CA SER A 202 23.12 -7.19 35.95
C SER A 202 24.61 -7.00 36.23
N THR A 203 25.05 -5.76 36.53
CA THR A 203 26.43 -5.49 36.95
C THR A 203 26.78 -6.20 38.26
N LYS A 204 25.87 -6.22 39.24
CA LYS A 204 26.08 -6.95 40.51
C LYS A 204 26.08 -8.46 40.33
N GLN A 205 25.21 -9.01 39.49
CA GLN A 205 25.23 -10.45 39.17
C GLN A 205 26.51 -10.84 38.43
N ALA A 206 26.96 -10.07 37.43
CA ALA A 206 28.24 -10.30 36.76
C ALA A 206 29.42 -10.28 37.74
N GLN A 207 29.46 -9.30 38.65
CA GLN A 207 30.48 -9.21 39.71
C GLN A 207 30.41 -10.33 40.76
N GLN A 208 29.29 -11.06 40.86
CA GLN A 208 29.18 -12.28 41.69
C GLN A 208 29.45 -13.59 40.92
N LEU A 209 29.44 -13.55 39.58
CA LEU A 209 29.66 -14.71 38.71
C LEU A 209 31.09 -14.82 38.17
N CYS A 210 31.91 -13.77 38.29
CA CYS A 210 33.35 -13.84 38.03
C CYS A 210 34.10 -14.49 39.22
N PRO A 211 34.95 -15.51 39.00
CA PRO A 211 35.89 -15.99 40.02
C PRO A 211 36.85 -14.88 40.48
N LYS A 212 37.21 -14.88 41.77
CA LYS A 212 38.02 -13.81 42.40
C LYS A 212 39.52 -13.83 42.09
N GLU A 213 39.97 -14.64 41.14
CA GLU A 213 41.39 -15.02 40.97
C GLU A 213 42.02 -14.50 39.66
N VAL A 214 41.49 -13.41 39.08
CA VAL A 214 42.14 -12.67 37.97
C VAL A 214 41.96 -11.14 38.11
N GLN A 215 42.33 -10.54 39.25
CA GLN A 215 42.38 -9.08 39.41
C GLN A 215 43.59 -8.51 40.20
N GLU A 216 44.60 -9.32 40.55
CA GLU A 216 45.83 -8.83 41.21
C GLU A 216 47.13 -9.34 40.54
N GLU A 217 47.28 -9.24 39.22
CA GLU A 217 48.62 -9.40 38.60
C GLU A 217 48.84 -8.69 37.24
N GLU A 218 48.55 -7.38 37.13
CA GLU A 218 49.04 -6.59 35.97
C GLU A 218 49.39 -5.12 36.28
N GLN A 219 50.07 -4.83 37.40
CA GLN A 219 50.77 -3.53 37.53
C GLN A 219 51.99 -3.41 38.47
N MET A 220 52.75 -4.47 38.73
CA MET A 220 54.14 -4.26 39.21
C MET A 220 55.11 -5.41 38.93
N TYR A 221 55.86 -5.33 37.81
CA TYR A 221 57.29 -5.59 37.88
C TYR A 221 58.08 -4.95 36.72
N ASN A 222 59.19 -4.30 37.08
CA ASN A 222 60.38 -4.20 36.25
C ASN A 222 61.59 -4.10 37.20
N PRO A 223 62.67 -4.85 36.96
CA PRO A 223 62.79 -6.32 37.00
C PRO A 223 63.51 -6.77 38.29
N VAL A 224 63.68 -8.08 38.56
CA VAL A 224 64.91 -8.72 39.15
C VAL A 224 64.76 -10.23 39.46
N ILE A 225 65.58 -11.06 38.78
CA ILE A 225 66.31 -12.26 39.26
C ILE A 225 65.58 -13.58 39.67
N THR A 226 65.64 -14.54 38.74
CA THR A 226 65.91 -16.01 38.83
C THR A 226 64.90 -17.07 39.35
N ALA A 227 64.72 -18.06 38.46
CA ALA A 227 64.76 -19.52 38.65
C ALA A 227 63.60 -20.31 39.30
N GLY A 228 63.24 -21.45 38.69
CA GLY A 228 62.44 -22.52 39.34
C GLY A 228 61.47 -23.28 38.42
N LEU A 229 61.88 -24.43 37.90
CA LEU A 229 61.16 -25.37 37.00
C LEU A 229 59.71 -25.80 37.42
N PRO A 230 58.85 -26.25 36.47
CA PRO A 230 57.52 -26.85 36.72
C PRO A 230 57.61 -28.37 37.02
N PRO A 231 56.53 -29.12 37.38
CA PRO A 231 55.64 -29.72 36.35
C PRO A 231 54.18 -30.16 36.73
N HIS A 232 53.21 -29.86 35.84
CA HIS A 232 52.09 -30.74 35.37
C HIS A 232 50.92 -31.24 36.31
N PRO A 233 49.80 -31.78 35.72
CA PRO A 233 48.44 -31.90 36.31
C PRO A 233 47.94 -33.39 36.32
N PRO A 234 46.67 -33.83 36.04
CA PRO A 234 45.31 -33.22 36.03
C PRO A 234 44.23 -34.08 36.78
N ASN A 235 42.93 -33.86 36.46
CA ASN A 235 41.72 -34.70 36.74
C ASN A 235 41.08 -34.59 38.14
N ALA A 236 39.77 -34.87 38.37
CA ALA A 236 38.56 -34.77 37.52
C ALA A 236 37.24 -35.02 38.32
N SER A 237 36.19 -34.23 38.06
CA SER A 237 34.75 -34.59 38.08
C SER A 237 34.01 -35.05 39.37
N PHE A 238 32.66 -35.09 39.27
CA PHE A 238 31.62 -35.59 40.21
C PHE A 238 31.25 -34.68 41.41
N LEU A 239 30.02 -34.11 41.47
CA LEU A 239 28.70 -34.65 41.91
C LEU A 239 28.53 -34.71 43.45
N CYS A 240 27.36 -34.54 44.10
CA CYS A 240 25.96 -34.14 43.78
C CYS A 240 25.28 -33.77 45.15
N ILE A 241 24.02 -33.29 45.32
CA ILE A 241 22.78 -34.09 45.50
C ILE A 241 21.60 -33.20 46.01
N TYR A 242 20.42 -33.34 45.39
CA TYR A 242 19.02 -33.27 45.88
C TYR A 242 18.47 -32.21 46.88
N HIS A 243 17.20 -31.85 46.62
CA HIS A 243 16.12 -32.16 47.59
C HIS A 243 14.86 -32.69 46.85
N TYR A 244 14.19 -33.71 47.39
CA TYR A 244 12.90 -34.24 46.89
C TYR A 244 12.14 -34.99 48.02
N ASP A 245 11.01 -35.62 47.68
CA ASP A 245 10.10 -36.49 48.48
C ASP A 245 9.10 -35.82 49.45
N PHE A 246 7.97 -36.46 49.86
CA PHE A 246 6.96 -37.32 49.18
C PHE A 246 5.89 -37.69 50.24
N HIS A 247 4.59 -37.90 49.89
CA HIS A 247 3.75 -38.98 50.49
C HIS A 247 2.31 -39.09 49.91
N GLN A 248 1.99 -40.24 49.31
CA GLN A 248 0.82 -41.15 49.55
C GLN A 248 -0.62 -40.57 49.73
N LYS A 249 -1.72 -41.18 49.23
CA LYS A 249 -1.95 -42.51 48.60
C LYS A 249 -3.32 -42.58 47.86
N LYS A 250 -3.39 -43.47 46.85
CA LYS A 250 -4.56 -44.12 46.18
C LYS A 250 -6.01 -43.81 46.63
N ASP A 251 -6.91 -43.64 45.65
CA ASP A 251 -7.97 -44.64 45.39
C ASP A 251 -8.44 -44.63 43.91
N TYR A 252 -9.12 -45.70 43.46
CA TYR A 252 -9.83 -45.82 42.18
C TYR A 252 -11.22 -46.43 42.46
N SER A 253 -12.21 -45.61 42.83
CA SER A 253 -13.57 -46.07 43.07
C SER A 253 -14.64 -45.04 42.66
N LEU A 254 -15.90 -45.51 42.58
CA LEU A 254 -17.12 -44.76 42.25
C LEU A 254 -17.25 -44.16 40.83
N CYS A 255 -17.15 -45.03 39.83
CA CYS A 255 -18.13 -44.96 38.74
C CYS A 255 -19.54 -45.33 39.26
N LYS A 256 -20.57 -44.79 38.58
CA LYS A 256 -22.03 -45.08 38.64
C LYS A 256 -22.91 -44.28 39.62
N GLU A 257 -23.88 -43.60 38.99
CA GLU A 257 -25.24 -43.24 39.46
C GLU A 257 -25.34 -42.31 40.69
N ILE A 258 -26.16 -41.25 40.69
CA ILE A 258 -27.52 -41.07 40.14
C ILE A 258 -27.54 -39.78 39.27
N LEU A 259 -28.16 -39.68 38.09
CA LEU A 259 -29.12 -40.50 37.33
C LEU A 259 -30.58 -40.53 37.83
N LYS A 260 -31.16 -39.35 38.12
CA LYS A 260 -32.61 -38.99 38.21
C LYS A 260 -32.69 -37.50 38.64
N ILE A 261 -33.47 -36.56 38.09
CA ILE A 261 -34.44 -36.41 36.97
C ILE A 261 -34.27 -34.93 36.51
N VAL A 262 -34.24 -34.54 35.21
CA VAL A 262 -35.39 -34.08 34.39
C VAL A 262 -35.07 -34.19 32.87
N LYS A 263 -35.85 -35.04 32.18
CA LYS A 263 -36.42 -34.95 30.81
C LYS A 263 -35.64 -34.36 29.60
N ILE A 264 -35.34 -35.26 28.63
CA ILE A 264 -35.79 -35.26 27.19
C ILE A 264 -35.27 -34.13 26.25
N LYS A 265 -34.68 -34.37 25.05
CA LYS A 265 -34.17 -35.57 24.31
C LYS A 265 -33.21 -35.09 23.20
N GLN A 266 -32.00 -35.66 23.01
CA GLN A 266 -31.59 -36.75 22.07
C GLN A 266 -31.63 -36.42 20.55
N ALA A 267 -30.69 -36.88 19.69
CA ALA A 267 -29.37 -37.52 19.91
C ALA A 267 -28.53 -37.68 18.59
N PHE A 268 -27.24 -38.01 18.76
CA PHE A 268 -26.32 -38.65 17.78
C PHE A 268 -26.79 -40.04 17.32
N PHE A 269 -26.19 -40.61 16.25
CA PHE A 269 -25.47 -41.90 16.31
C PHE A 269 -24.54 -42.16 15.09
N LEU A 270 -23.73 -43.22 15.16
CA LEU A 270 -22.59 -43.58 14.29
C LEU A 270 -22.74 -44.98 13.66
N TRP A 271 -21.81 -45.33 12.76
CA TRP A 271 -21.33 -46.69 12.43
C TRP A 271 -20.99 -47.54 13.68
N LEU A 272 -20.86 -48.88 13.70
CA LEU A 272 -21.05 -50.06 12.81
C LEU A 272 -20.81 -51.31 13.74
N ASP A 273 -21.15 -52.60 13.51
CA ASP A 273 -21.97 -53.42 12.59
C ASP A 273 -22.18 -54.79 13.34
N PRO A 274 -22.31 -56.01 12.75
CA PRO A 274 -22.97 -56.48 11.51
C PRO A 274 -24.02 -57.60 11.74
N ASN A 275 -24.98 -57.75 10.82
CA ASN A 275 -25.56 -59.04 10.34
C ASN A 275 -26.67 -58.78 9.29
N ASP A 276 -26.93 -59.78 8.43
CA ASP A 276 -27.78 -59.77 7.21
C ASP A 276 -27.33 -58.78 6.11
N VAL A 277 -26.57 -59.16 5.07
CA VAL A 277 -26.79 -60.24 4.06
C VAL A 277 -28.10 -60.02 3.30
N SER A 278 -28.11 -59.38 2.13
CA SER A 278 -27.72 -59.96 0.83
C SER A 278 -27.63 -58.83 -0.25
N VAL A 279 -26.73 -58.84 -1.25
CA VAL A 279 -26.80 -59.55 -2.56
C VAL A 279 -28.14 -59.30 -3.29
N ALA A 280 -28.25 -58.77 -4.53
CA ALA A 280 -27.34 -58.46 -5.65
C ALA A 280 -27.60 -57.01 -6.18
N LEU A 281 -26.75 -56.30 -6.94
CA LEU A 281 -26.09 -56.55 -8.25
C LEU A 281 -27.03 -56.58 -9.49
N TYR A 282 -26.59 -55.92 -10.57
CA TYR A 282 -27.06 -55.90 -11.98
C TYR A 282 -28.12 -54.89 -12.53
N GLU A 283 -27.67 -54.16 -13.58
CA GLU A 283 -28.30 -53.74 -14.87
C GLU A 283 -29.67 -53.03 -14.95
N VAL A 284 -29.76 -51.80 -15.52
CA VAL A 284 -29.87 -51.42 -16.97
C VAL A 284 -31.27 -51.60 -17.58
N SER A 285 -31.72 -50.56 -18.32
CA SER A 285 -32.90 -50.48 -19.22
C SER A 285 -34.29 -50.45 -18.53
N ALA A 286 -35.40 -49.99 -19.14
CA ALA A 286 -35.68 -48.97 -20.17
C ALA A 286 -37.23 -48.85 -20.31
N ILE A 287 -37.73 -48.17 -21.37
CA ILE A 287 -39.13 -48.26 -21.89
C ILE A 287 -40.24 -47.55 -21.08
N HIS A 288 -40.45 -46.27 -21.43
CA HIS A 288 -41.70 -45.68 -21.99
C HIS A 288 -43.12 -45.78 -21.31
N PRO A 289 -44.07 -44.89 -21.72
CA PRO A 289 -45.32 -44.54 -20.99
C PRO A 289 -46.58 -45.18 -21.66
N PRO A 290 -47.85 -44.68 -21.58
CA PRO A 290 -48.45 -43.55 -20.82
C PRO A 290 -49.83 -43.84 -20.16
N SER A 291 -50.50 -42.81 -19.59
CA SER A 291 -51.93 -42.42 -19.83
C SER A 291 -52.63 -41.73 -18.61
N GLU A 292 -53.57 -40.84 -18.91
CA GLU A 292 -54.54 -40.20 -17.97
C GLU A 292 -55.83 -41.07 -17.82
N PRO A 293 -56.97 -40.69 -17.17
CA PRO A 293 -57.32 -39.45 -16.45
C PRO A 293 -58.07 -39.65 -15.08
N SER A 294 -58.85 -38.63 -14.66
CA SER A 294 -59.61 -38.44 -13.40
C SER A 294 -61.05 -39.04 -13.46
N PRO A 295 -62.08 -38.71 -12.60
CA PRO A 295 -62.19 -37.82 -11.41
C PRO A 295 -63.11 -38.33 -10.22
N THR A 296 -63.43 -37.43 -9.26
CA THR A 296 -64.71 -37.26 -8.47
C THR A 296 -64.79 -37.46 -6.92
N TYR A 297 -65.15 -36.33 -6.26
CA TYR A 297 -66.07 -36.07 -5.11
C TYR A 297 -66.12 -36.87 -3.78
N GLY A 298 -66.13 -36.11 -2.65
CA GLY A 298 -66.60 -36.54 -1.31
C GLY A 298 -66.48 -35.46 -0.21
N HIS A 299 -67.54 -35.20 0.56
CA HIS A 299 -67.68 -34.19 1.66
C HIS A 299 -68.69 -34.74 2.71
N PRO A 300 -68.93 -34.15 3.93
CA PRO A 300 -68.36 -32.95 4.57
C PRO A 300 -68.04 -33.04 6.12
N MET A 301 -67.38 -31.99 6.67
CA MET A 301 -67.36 -31.54 8.11
C MET A 301 -66.79 -32.48 9.22
N THR A 302 -66.22 -32.01 10.35
CA THR A 302 -66.52 -30.82 11.19
C THR A 302 -65.31 -30.01 11.76
N LYS A 303 -65.55 -28.69 11.94
CA LYS A 303 -64.97 -27.64 12.82
C LYS A 303 -63.56 -27.72 13.48
N HIS A 304 -62.79 -26.65 13.16
CA HIS A 304 -61.78 -25.91 13.97
C HIS A 304 -60.50 -26.66 14.44
N SER A 305 -59.30 -26.07 14.40
CA SER A 305 -58.95 -24.64 14.51
C SER A 305 -57.67 -24.23 13.73
N THR A 306 -57.32 -22.93 13.79
CA THR A 306 -56.05 -22.31 13.34
C THR A 306 -55.91 -22.02 11.83
N VAL A 307 -55.08 -21.03 11.48
CA VAL A 307 -55.16 -20.23 10.24
C VAL A 307 -53.77 -20.01 9.60
N LEU A 308 -53.73 -19.96 8.26
CA LEU A 308 -52.63 -19.44 7.41
C LEU A 308 -51.19 -19.95 7.66
N LEU A 309 -50.89 -21.21 7.29
CA LEU A 309 -49.52 -21.57 6.85
C LEU A 309 -49.46 -22.69 5.79
N HIS A 310 -50.32 -22.63 4.76
CA HIS A 310 -50.28 -23.60 3.64
C HIS A 310 -50.46 -23.01 2.22
N ALA A 311 -50.71 -21.70 2.07
CA ALA A 311 -50.83 -21.07 0.75
C ALA A 311 -49.46 -20.94 0.02
N ALA A 312 -48.37 -20.76 0.76
CA ALA A 312 -47.08 -20.32 0.22
C ALA A 312 -46.35 -21.35 -0.68
N LYS A 313 -46.71 -22.64 -0.65
CA LYS A 313 -45.98 -23.69 -1.40
C LYS A 313 -46.59 -24.07 -2.76
N LYS A 314 -47.84 -23.70 -3.07
CA LYS A 314 -48.42 -23.97 -4.41
C LYS A 314 -48.23 -22.86 -5.43
N LEU A 315 -47.98 -21.62 -5.01
CA LEU A 315 -47.83 -20.48 -5.94
C LEU A 315 -46.53 -20.52 -6.75
N LYS A 316 -45.41 -20.96 -6.13
CA LYS A 316 -44.09 -21.03 -6.79
C LYS A 316 -44.01 -22.01 -7.98
N PHE A 317 -44.81 -23.08 -7.98
CA PHE A 317 -44.75 -24.08 -9.05
C PHE A 317 -45.48 -23.66 -10.33
N VAL A 318 -46.55 -22.86 -10.22
CA VAL A 318 -47.32 -22.38 -11.38
C VAL A 318 -46.54 -21.33 -12.17
N LEU A 319 -45.88 -20.39 -11.47
CA LEU A 319 -45.07 -19.33 -12.08
C LEU A 319 -43.84 -19.86 -12.83
N LEU A 320 -43.18 -20.89 -12.32
CA LEU A 320 -42.00 -21.47 -12.95
C LEU A 320 -42.36 -22.21 -14.25
N ALA A 321 -43.49 -22.94 -14.27
CA ALA A 321 -43.96 -23.64 -15.45
C ALA A 321 -44.36 -22.68 -16.59
N THR A 322 -45.00 -21.54 -16.28
CA THR A 322 -45.37 -20.54 -17.30
C THR A 322 -44.15 -19.83 -17.89
N ALA A 323 -43.15 -19.48 -17.07
CA ALA A 323 -41.92 -18.85 -17.55
C ALA A 323 -41.15 -19.75 -18.54
N THR A 324 -41.00 -21.04 -18.22
CA THR A 324 -40.31 -22.00 -19.11
C THR A 324 -41.05 -22.19 -20.44
N LEU A 325 -42.38 -22.22 -20.43
CA LEU A 325 -43.18 -22.37 -21.65
C LEU A 325 -43.06 -21.14 -22.58
N ILE A 326 -43.02 -19.93 -22.01
CA ILE A 326 -42.83 -18.68 -22.78
C ILE A 326 -41.46 -18.68 -23.48
N CYS A 327 -40.38 -18.98 -22.76
CA CYS A 327 -39.05 -19.10 -23.37
C CYS A 327 -39.00 -20.12 -24.52
N PHE A 328 -39.67 -21.26 -24.36
CA PHE A 328 -39.69 -22.31 -25.39
C PHE A 328 -40.51 -21.95 -26.64
N LEU A 329 -41.48 -21.03 -26.51
CA LEU A 329 -42.23 -20.49 -27.64
C LEU A 329 -41.46 -19.36 -28.35
N CYS A 330 -40.85 -18.43 -27.60
CA CYS A 330 -40.03 -17.36 -28.15
C CYS A 330 -38.80 -17.88 -28.93
N LEU A 331 -38.20 -18.99 -28.48
CA LEU A 331 -37.08 -19.65 -29.18
C LEU A 331 -37.50 -20.37 -30.49
N ARG A 332 -38.80 -20.40 -30.84
CA ARG A 332 -39.31 -21.04 -32.07
C ARG A 332 -39.74 -20.07 -33.16
N SER A 333 -39.94 -18.79 -32.84
CA SER A 333 -40.17 -17.72 -33.83
C SER A 333 -38.85 -17.13 -34.30
N GLY A 334 -38.15 -17.84 -35.19
CA GLY A 334 -36.80 -17.47 -35.62
C GLY A 334 -36.77 -16.41 -36.73
N GLU A 335 -36.30 -15.20 -36.42
CA GLU A 335 -35.60 -14.34 -37.37
C GLU A 335 -34.20 -14.01 -36.84
N ASN A 336 -33.17 -14.18 -37.67
CA ASN A 336 -31.78 -13.96 -37.28
C ASN A 336 -31.42 -12.46 -37.29
N ARG A 337 -31.68 -11.77 -36.19
CA ARG A 337 -30.96 -10.53 -35.82
C ARG A 337 -30.14 -10.74 -34.55
N LYS A 338 -28.87 -10.33 -34.59
CA LYS A 338 -28.16 -9.98 -33.35
C LYS A 338 -28.79 -8.68 -32.83
N PRO A 339 -29.18 -8.58 -31.56
CA PRO A 339 -29.67 -7.32 -31.02
C PRO A 339 -28.56 -6.28 -31.08
N THR A 340 -28.91 -5.06 -31.45
CA THR A 340 -28.06 -3.88 -31.29
C THR A 340 -27.95 -3.52 -29.81
N VAL A 341 -26.92 -2.76 -29.44
CA VAL A 341 -26.70 -2.33 -28.04
C VAL A 341 -27.93 -1.61 -27.47
N ALA A 342 -28.64 -0.83 -28.30
CA ALA A 342 -29.88 -0.16 -27.93
C ALA A 342 -31.03 -1.14 -27.60
N GLU A 343 -31.15 -2.26 -28.31
CA GLU A 343 -32.19 -3.29 -28.05
C GLU A 343 -31.88 -4.07 -26.77
N THR A 344 -30.61 -4.27 -26.42
CA THR A 344 -30.21 -4.83 -25.11
C THR A 344 -30.52 -3.85 -23.97
N ILE A 345 -30.14 -2.57 -24.12
CA ILE A 345 -30.44 -1.51 -23.15
C ILE A 345 -31.94 -1.43 -22.89
N HIS A 346 -32.78 -1.44 -23.93
CA HIS A 346 -34.22 -1.24 -23.76
C HIS A 346 -34.93 -2.38 -23.01
N ASN A 347 -34.39 -3.61 -23.06
CA ASN A 347 -34.93 -4.77 -22.34
C ASN A 347 -34.38 -4.91 -20.91
N GLN A 348 -33.25 -4.27 -20.58
CA GLN A 348 -32.75 -4.21 -19.19
C GLN A 348 -33.29 -3.00 -18.44
N ALA A 349 -33.41 -1.83 -19.09
CA ALA A 349 -33.95 -0.61 -18.49
C ALA A 349 -35.46 -0.69 -18.17
N SER A 350 -36.17 -1.69 -18.69
CA SER A 350 -37.59 -1.96 -18.38
C SER A 350 -37.82 -2.74 -17.07
N VAL A 351 -36.78 -2.98 -16.28
CA VAL A 351 -36.87 -3.66 -14.97
C VAL A 351 -36.34 -2.73 -13.88
N ASP A 352 -37.25 -2.32 -12.99
CA ASP A 352 -36.99 -1.60 -11.74
C ASP A 352 -36.08 -0.36 -11.82
N PHE A 353 -36.63 0.73 -12.37
CA PHE A 353 -36.21 2.13 -12.09
C PHE A 353 -36.39 2.56 -10.60
N PHE A 354 -36.57 1.60 -9.70
CA PHE A 354 -36.57 1.72 -8.24
C PHE A 354 -35.65 0.67 -7.59
N SER A 355 -34.63 0.18 -8.30
CA SER A 355 -33.61 -0.69 -7.71
C SER A 355 -32.83 0.06 -6.61
N PRO A 356 -32.25 -0.66 -5.62
CA PRO A 356 -31.39 -0.03 -4.61
C PRO A 356 -30.20 0.75 -5.20
N GLU A 357 -29.73 0.41 -6.40
CA GLU A 357 -28.55 0.99 -7.04
C GLU A 357 -28.76 2.47 -7.42
N LEU A 358 -30.00 2.87 -7.71
CA LEU A 358 -30.36 4.26 -7.99
C LEU A 358 -30.22 5.17 -6.76
N ALA A 359 -30.56 4.67 -5.56
CA ALA A 359 -30.46 5.44 -4.31
C ALA A 359 -29.01 5.83 -3.95
N TYR A 360 -28.02 5.12 -4.47
CA TYR A 360 -26.60 5.42 -4.22
C TYR A 360 -26.03 6.50 -5.14
N ARG A 361 -26.68 6.89 -6.24
CA ARG A 361 -26.15 7.88 -7.18
C ARG A 361 -26.52 9.33 -6.78
N PRO A 362 -25.58 10.29 -6.80
CA PRO A 362 -25.86 11.70 -6.48
C PRO A 362 -26.93 12.32 -7.38
N ILE A 363 -27.07 11.84 -8.62
CA ILE A 363 -28.00 12.37 -9.62
C ILE A 363 -29.47 12.33 -9.21
N TYR A 364 -29.85 11.37 -8.37
CA TYR A 364 -31.20 11.24 -7.82
C TYR A 364 -31.60 12.53 -7.06
N LYS A 365 -30.72 13.00 -6.18
CA LYS A 365 -30.85 14.25 -5.39
C LYS A 365 -30.94 15.52 -6.24
N VAL A 366 -30.55 15.45 -7.51
CA VAL A 366 -30.33 16.61 -8.40
C VAL A 366 -31.45 16.77 -9.44
N ILE A 367 -32.22 15.71 -9.72
CA ILE A 367 -33.16 15.66 -10.86
C ILE A 367 -34.63 15.48 -10.48
N GLU A 368 -34.97 14.68 -9.46
CA GLU A 368 -36.37 14.29 -9.16
C GLU A 368 -37.32 15.50 -8.96
N ASP A 369 -36.86 16.55 -8.28
CA ASP A 369 -37.66 17.74 -7.96
C ASP A 369 -38.11 18.56 -9.19
N SER A 370 -37.80 18.15 -10.42
CA SER A 370 -38.21 18.89 -11.63
C SER A 370 -38.40 18.08 -12.93
N TYR A 371 -37.86 16.87 -13.06
CA TYR A 371 -37.99 16.08 -14.30
C TYR A 371 -38.08 14.58 -14.03
N SER A 372 -38.75 13.83 -14.93
CA SER A 372 -38.56 12.39 -14.99
C SER A 372 -37.14 12.08 -15.48
N VAL A 373 -36.52 11.01 -14.98
CA VAL A 373 -35.17 10.61 -15.39
C VAL A 373 -35.12 10.27 -16.88
N GLU A 374 -36.20 9.70 -17.44
CA GLU A 374 -36.31 9.45 -18.87
C GLU A 374 -36.32 10.74 -19.70
N ASP A 375 -37.12 11.74 -19.32
CA ASP A 375 -37.25 12.99 -20.07
C ASP A 375 -36.02 13.88 -19.92
N PHE A 376 -35.29 13.75 -18.81
CA PHE A 376 -33.95 14.28 -18.69
C PHE A 376 -32.96 13.57 -19.63
N ALA A 377 -32.91 12.23 -19.62
CA ALA A 377 -31.98 11.45 -20.46
C ALA A 377 -32.15 11.72 -21.97
N LYS A 378 -33.38 11.98 -22.43
CA LYS A 378 -33.73 12.35 -23.83
C LYS A 378 -33.12 13.68 -24.30
N LYS A 379 -32.63 14.55 -23.41
CA LYS A 379 -32.03 15.85 -23.75
C LYS A 379 -30.63 15.70 -24.40
N PRO A 380 -30.17 16.67 -25.23
CA PRO A 380 -28.78 16.76 -25.70
C PRO A 380 -27.77 16.76 -24.54
N LEU A 381 -26.55 16.26 -24.78
CA LEU A 381 -25.53 16.14 -23.73
C LEU A 381 -25.19 17.50 -23.09
N ALA A 382 -25.01 18.56 -23.88
CA ALA A 382 -24.77 19.92 -23.41
C ALA A 382 -25.79 20.38 -22.37
N GLU A 383 -27.08 20.13 -22.65
CA GLU A 383 -28.21 20.55 -21.83
C GLU A 383 -28.25 19.75 -20.52
N LYS A 384 -28.00 18.43 -20.59
CA LYS A 384 -27.90 17.56 -19.40
C LYS A 384 -26.73 17.97 -18.50
N CYS A 385 -25.56 18.22 -19.09
CA CYS A 385 -24.37 18.66 -18.38
C CYS A 385 -24.59 20.01 -17.69
N TYR A 386 -25.16 21.00 -18.39
CA TYR A 386 -25.49 22.29 -17.81
C TYR A 386 -26.47 22.17 -16.63
N PHE A 387 -27.63 21.53 -16.84
CA PHE A 387 -28.65 21.41 -15.79
C PHE A 387 -28.17 20.62 -14.57
N TYR A 388 -27.34 19.59 -14.76
CA TYR A 388 -26.79 18.82 -13.65
C TYR A 388 -25.96 19.70 -12.70
N PHE A 389 -25.03 20.50 -13.24
CA PHE A 389 -24.19 21.38 -12.42
C PHE A 389 -24.94 22.64 -11.95
N GLU A 390 -25.90 23.17 -12.72
CA GLU A 390 -26.81 24.22 -12.25
C GLU A 390 -27.61 23.76 -11.02
N ARG A 391 -28.15 22.54 -11.04
CA ARG A 391 -28.92 21.98 -9.91
C ARG A 391 -28.04 21.55 -8.75
N LEU A 392 -26.82 21.06 -9.00
CA LEU A 392 -25.84 20.86 -7.93
C LEU A 392 -25.50 22.18 -7.22
N HIS A 393 -25.35 23.29 -7.96
CA HIS A 393 -25.19 24.63 -7.38
C HIS A 393 -26.44 25.09 -6.61
N ALA A 394 -27.64 24.86 -7.13
CA ALA A 394 -28.88 25.24 -6.46
C ALA A 394 -29.11 24.47 -5.14
N TYR A 395 -28.71 23.20 -5.10
CA TYR A 395 -28.78 22.33 -3.92
C TYR A 395 -27.65 22.64 -2.91
N ASN A 396 -26.43 22.85 -3.40
CA ASN A 396 -25.26 23.19 -2.59
C ASN A 396 -24.41 24.29 -3.28
N PRO A 397 -24.70 25.59 -3.03
CA PRO A 397 -23.95 26.70 -3.61
C PRO A 397 -22.47 26.74 -3.21
N ASN A 398 -22.14 26.09 -2.09
CA ASN A 398 -20.79 25.97 -1.55
C ASN A 398 -20.12 24.64 -1.94
N TRP A 399 -20.63 23.90 -2.93
CA TRP A 399 -19.98 22.67 -3.40
C TRP A 399 -18.61 22.94 -4.04
N TRP A 400 -17.67 22.05 -3.72
CA TRP A 400 -16.38 21.80 -4.32
C TRP A 400 -16.08 20.32 -4.05
N THR A 401 -15.33 19.66 -4.93
CA THR A 401 -14.88 18.28 -4.69
C THR A 401 -13.99 18.25 -3.46
N SER A 402 -14.37 17.55 -2.39
CA SER A 402 -13.52 17.49 -1.19
C SER A 402 -12.37 16.52 -1.40
N PRO A 403 -11.11 17.00 -1.46
CA PRO A 403 -9.95 16.12 -1.52
C PRO A 403 -9.79 15.38 -0.18
N LYS A 404 -10.05 16.06 0.94
CA LYS A 404 -10.04 15.49 2.29
C LYS A 404 -11.44 15.00 2.66
N LEU A 405 -11.82 13.83 2.13
CA LEU A 405 -12.92 13.04 2.69
C LEU A 405 -12.48 12.56 4.08
N GLY A 406 -12.85 13.35 5.10
CA GLY A 406 -12.21 13.33 6.41
C GLY A 406 -12.71 12.28 7.40
N THR A 407 -12.21 12.36 8.63
CA THR A 407 -12.41 11.39 9.72
C THR A 407 -13.84 11.32 10.29
N GLU A 408 -14.80 12.08 9.75
CA GLU A 408 -16.22 12.08 10.16
C GLU A 408 -17.11 11.23 9.22
N TYR A 409 -16.53 10.49 8.28
CA TYR A 409 -17.28 9.66 7.34
C TYR A 409 -17.73 8.33 7.99
N THR A 410 -19.04 8.16 8.13
CA THR A 410 -19.65 6.92 8.64
C THR A 410 -19.42 5.74 7.70
N HIS A 411 -19.54 4.51 8.23
CA HIS A 411 -19.35 3.27 7.44
C HIS A 411 -20.28 3.12 6.22
N GLU A 412 -21.43 3.81 6.20
CA GLU A 412 -22.33 3.86 5.04
C GLU A 412 -21.79 4.80 3.94
N ASN A 413 -21.13 5.90 4.32
CA ASN A 413 -20.51 6.84 3.39
C ASN A 413 -19.15 6.35 2.86
N LEU A 414 -18.46 5.44 3.57
CA LEU A 414 -17.23 4.80 3.08
C LEU A 414 -17.44 3.92 1.83
N GLN A 415 -18.69 3.65 1.43
CA GLN A 415 -19.01 2.78 0.29
C GLN A 415 -19.06 3.49 -1.07
N LYS A 416 -18.86 4.81 -1.17
CA LYS A 416 -18.82 5.57 -2.44
C LYS A 416 -18.19 6.95 -2.27
N SER A 417 -17.66 7.54 -3.35
CA SER A 417 -17.36 8.98 -3.41
C SER A 417 -18.33 9.70 -4.34
N GLU A 418 -19.14 10.62 -3.81
CA GLU A 418 -20.01 11.46 -4.63
C GLU A 418 -19.19 12.46 -5.47
N ASP A 419 -18.08 12.96 -4.94
CA ASP A 419 -17.18 13.89 -5.63
C ASP A 419 -16.46 13.26 -6.83
N LEU A 420 -16.03 11.99 -6.75
CA LEU A 420 -15.48 11.29 -7.91
C LEU A 420 -16.54 11.06 -9.00
N VAL A 421 -17.81 10.85 -8.64
CA VAL A 421 -18.92 10.78 -9.60
C VAL A 421 -19.19 12.15 -10.25
N HIS A 422 -19.23 13.23 -9.46
CA HIS A 422 -19.36 14.60 -9.98
C HIS A 422 -18.19 14.95 -10.94
N MET A 423 -16.96 14.63 -10.56
CA MET A 423 -15.74 14.88 -11.33
C MET A 423 -15.70 14.06 -12.62
N ASN A 424 -16.15 12.80 -12.61
CA ASN A 424 -16.28 11.98 -13.81
C ASN A 424 -17.33 12.53 -14.79
N ILE A 425 -18.49 12.96 -14.29
CA ILE A 425 -19.53 13.59 -15.11
C ILE A 425 -18.98 14.89 -15.72
N TYR A 426 -18.28 15.73 -14.94
CA TYR A 426 -17.64 16.95 -15.43
C TYR A 426 -16.60 16.66 -16.53
N ASN A 427 -15.72 15.68 -16.30
CA ASN A 427 -14.69 15.28 -17.26
C ASN A 427 -15.32 14.81 -18.59
N HIS A 428 -16.35 13.96 -18.53
CA HIS A 428 -17.09 13.49 -19.71
C HIS A 428 -17.82 14.63 -20.44
N CYS A 429 -18.42 15.57 -19.70
CA CYS A 429 -19.13 16.72 -20.25
C CYS A 429 -18.22 17.74 -20.95
N PHE A 430 -16.99 17.98 -20.44
CA PHE A 430 -16.22 19.18 -20.82
C PHE A 430 -14.75 18.94 -21.22
N MET A 431 -14.23 17.70 -21.24
CA MET A 431 -12.84 17.37 -21.65
C MET A 431 -12.72 16.68 -23.03
N GLY A 432 -13.83 16.55 -23.76
CA GLY A 432 -13.88 15.82 -25.04
C GLY A 432 -14.30 16.68 -26.23
N ASN A 433 -13.74 16.35 -27.40
CA ASN A 433 -14.19 16.85 -28.71
C ASN A 433 -15.51 16.20 -29.19
N ALA A 434 -16.34 15.72 -28.26
CA ALA A 434 -17.64 15.14 -28.58
C ALA A 434 -18.57 16.25 -29.08
N THR A 435 -19.26 15.99 -30.19
CA THR A 435 -20.19 16.93 -30.83
C THR A 435 -21.37 17.24 -29.91
N GLY A 436 -21.20 18.25 -29.05
CA GLY A 436 -22.08 18.48 -27.90
C GLY A 436 -21.45 19.30 -26.77
N SER A 437 -20.16 19.61 -26.79
CA SER A 437 -19.58 20.66 -25.95
C SER A 437 -19.95 22.06 -26.48
N ASP A 438 -21.18 22.49 -26.18
CA ASP A 438 -21.61 23.89 -26.36
C ASP A 438 -20.73 24.79 -25.47
N PRO A 439 -19.89 25.69 -26.03
CA PRO A 439 -19.04 26.57 -25.22
C PRO A 439 -19.86 27.40 -24.24
N THR A 440 -21.07 27.81 -24.65
CA THR A 440 -21.95 28.61 -23.79
C THR A 440 -22.45 27.83 -22.57
N ALA A 441 -22.43 26.49 -22.58
CA ALA A 441 -22.74 25.69 -21.39
C ALA A 441 -21.64 25.80 -20.32
N TYR A 442 -20.37 25.69 -20.72
CA TYR A 442 -19.24 25.90 -19.81
C TYR A 442 -19.15 27.36 -19.35
N GLU A 443 -19.29 28.34 -20.26
CA GLU A 443 -19.28 29.77 -19.91
C GLU A 443 -20.34 30.11 -18.85
N LYS A 444 -21.58 29.64 -19.02
CA LYS A 444 -22.66 29.84 -18.04
C LYS A 444 -22.31 29.24 -16.68
N LEU A 445 -21.72 28.03 -16.63
CA LEU A 445 -21.29 27.40 -15.37
C LEU A 445 -20.11 28.15 -14.73
N HIS A 446 -19.13 28.60 -15.51
CA HIS A 446 -18.00 29.36 -15.00
C HIS A 446 -18.43 30.70 -14.36
N VAL A 447 -19.44 31.36 -14.94
CA VAL A 447 -20.10 32.53 -14.36
C VAL A 447 -20.91 32.16 -13.11
N LEU A 448 -21.75 31.11 -13.17
CA LEU A 448 -22.64 30.70 -12.08
C LEU A 448 -21.87 30.34 -10.80
N PHE A 449 -20.82 29.53 -10.91
CA PHE A 449 -20.02 29.06 -9.77
C PHE A 449 -18.95 30.06 -9.29
N ASN A 450 -18.74 31.15 -10.04
CA ASN A 450 -17.56 32.03 -9.93
C ASN A 450 -16.24 31.24 -10.01
N ASN A 451 -15.93 30.71 -11.20
CA ASN A 451 -14.87 29.75 -11.51
C ASN A 451 -15.17 28.31 -11.05
N ILE A 452 -15.71 27.51 -11.98
CA ILE A 452 -16.04 26.10 -11.74
C ILE A 452 -14.80 25.19 -11.66
N ASP A 453 -13.73 25.45 -12.43
CA ASP A 453 -12.53 24.59 -12.42
C ASP A 453 -11.87 24.54 -11.05
N THR A 454 -11.82 25.66 -10.32
CA THR A 454 -11.29 25.71 -8.94
C THR A 454 -12.18 25.01 -7.90
N ARG A 455 -13.38 24.55 -8.29
CA ARG A 455 -14.26 23.71 -7.45
C ARG A 455 -14.18 22.23 -7.81
N VAL A 456 -13.93 21.88 -9.08
CA VAL A 456 -13.72 20.47 -9.51
C VAL A 456 -12.26 20.02 -9.31
N TYR A 457 -11.32 20.97 -9.34
CA TYR A 457 -9.89 20.75 -9.21
C TYR A 457 -9.30 21.74 -8.18
N PRO A 458 -9.63 21.64 -6.89
CA PRO A 458 -9.24 22.63 -5.87
C PRO A 458 -7.72 22.77 -5.68
N TYR A 459 -6.94 21.78 -6.12
CA TYR A 459 -5.48 21.81 -6.16
C TYR A 459 -4.91 22.76 -7.23
N LEU A 460 -5.72 23.27 -8.17
CA LEU A 460 -5.27 24.22 -9.20
C LEU A 460 -5.34 25.67 -8.70
N SER A 461 -4.27 26.43 -8.94
CA SER A 461 -4.21 27.89 -8.78
C SER A 461 -4.89 28.66 -9.93
N GLY A 462 -5.13 28.00 -11.06
CA GLY A 462 -5.47 28.66 -12.32
C GLY A 462 -4.26 29.24 -13.08
N LYS A 463 -3.04 28.76 -12.81
CA LYS A 463 -1.84 29.03 -13.61
C LYS A 463 -1.32 27.76 -14.31
N LEU A 464 -0.67 27.93 -15.46
CA LEU A 464 0.03 26.91 -16.23
C LEU A 464 1.49 26.72 -15.74
N PRO A 465 2.08 25.52 -15.91
CA PRO A 465 3.45 25.23 -15.44
C PRO A 465 4.52 25.89 -16.30
N LEU A 466 5.74 25.99 -15.78
CA LEU A 466 6.89 26.50 -16.52
C LEU A 466 7.72 25.33 -17.07
N PHE A 467 7.89 25.29 -18.39
CA PHE A 467 8.74 24.34 -19.10
C PHE A 467 10.06 25.03 -19.47
N GLN A 468 11.15 24.66 -18.81
CA GLN A 468 12.49 25.21 -19.02
C GLN A 468 13.34 24.20 -19.82
N HIS A 469 13.58 24.50 -21.09
CA HIS A 469 14.44 23.71 -21.98
C HIS A 469 15.91 23.78 -21.54
N TRP A 470 16.73 22.81 -21.95
CA TRP A 470 18.17 22.79 -21.65
C TRP A 470 18.97 24.01 -22.14
N THR A 471 18.44 24.79 -23.09
CA THR A 471 19.03 26.08 -23.52
C THR A 471 18.66 27.27 -22.60
N GLY A 472 17.95 27.04 -21.50
CA GLY A 472 17.45 28.08 -20.60
C GLY A 472 16.17 28.79 -21.09
N SER A 473 15.59 28.41 -22.24
CA SER A 473 14.35 29.01 -22.74
C SER A 473 13.13 28.48 -21.98
N ILE A 474 12.32 29.40 -21.46
CA ILE A 474 11.17 29.11 -20.59
C ILE A 474 9.86 29.32 -21.34
N HIS A 475 8.96 28.33 -21.24
CA HIS A 475 7.66 28.30 -21.90
C HIS A 475 6.54 28.03 -20.90
N VAL A 476 5.36 28.60 -21.18
CA VAL A 476 4.24 28.66 -20.24
C VAL A 476 3.11 27.72 -20.69
N GLY A 477 2.94 26.64 -19.93
CA GLY A 477 2.22 25.44 -20.35
C GLY A 477 2.98 24.65 -21.43
N PRO A 478 2.43 23.50 -21.87
CA PRO A 478 3.14 22.56 -22.74
C PRO A 478 3.71 23.19 -24.02
N PRO A 479 5.01 23.00 -24.32
CA PRO A 479 5.64 23.47 -25.54
C PRO A 479 5.32 22.54 -26.73
N LEU A 480 5.31 23.10 -27.94
CA LEU A 480 5.35 22.29 -29.17
C LEU A 480 6.81 21.89 -29.44
N LEU A 481 7.17 20.65 -29.09
CA LEU A 481 8.58 20.23 -29.05
C LEU A 481 9.29 20.30 -30.41
N GLU A 482 8.55 20.12 -31.51
CA GLU A 482 9.05 20.28 -32.89
C GLU A 482 9.64 21.68 -33.19
N ALA A 483 9.28 22.70 -32.40
CA ALA A 483 9.80 24.06 -32.56
C ALA A 483 11.23 24.26 -32.00
N TYR A 484 11.80 23.27 -31.31
CA TYR A 484 13.09 23.36 -30.61
C TYR A 484 14.15 22.50 -31.31
N PRO A 485 15.12 23.09 -32.03
CA PRO A 485 16.11 22.30 -32.74
C PRO A 485 17.11 21.69 -31.74
N GLN A 486 17.14 20.36 -31.64
CA GLN A 486 18.10 19.65 -30.76
C GLN A 486 19.58 19.92 -31.10
N ASN A 487 19.83 20.40 -32.33
CA ASN A 487 21.14 20.81 -32.88
C ASN A 487 21.37 22.33 -32.86
N VAL A 488 20.79 23.07 -31.90
CA VAL A 488 21.22 24.45 -31.59
C VAL A 488 22.70 24.44 -31.15
N ALA A 489 23.47 25.42 -31.62
CA ALA A 489 24.84 25.63 -31.15
C ALA A 489 24.84 26.00 -29.67
N GLU A 490 25.48 25.16 -28.84
CA GLU A 490 25.59 25.39 -27.40
C GLU A 490 26.35 26.69 -27.14
N SER A 491 25.63 27.68 -26.61
CA SER A 491 26.18 28.89 -25.99
C SER A 491 26.96 28.51 -24.72
N VAL A 492 27.52 29.51 -24.02
CA VAL A 492 27.97 29.28 -22.65
C VAL A 492 26.73 28.99 -21.81
N ILE A 493 26.52 27.71 -21.47
CA ILE A 493 25.51 27.23 -20.53
C ILE A 493 26.21 26.98 -19.20
N ASP A 494 25.68 27.58 -18.14
CA ASP A 494 26.16 27.47 -16.77
C ASP A 494 25.00 27.36 -15.78
N GLU A 495 25.26 27.38 -14.47
CA GLU A 495 24.21 27.35 -13.46
C GLU A 495 23.22 28.53 -13.57
N SER A 496 23.70 29.73 -13.92
CA SER A 496 22.86 30.93 -14.03
C SER A 496 21.84 30.82 -15.16
N THR A 497 22.12 30.00 -16.17
CA THR A 497 21.19 29.66 -17.26
C THR A 497 19.92 28.94 -16.77
N PHE A 498 19.99 28.28 -15.60
CA PHE A 498 18.87 27.54 -15.00
C PHE A 498 18.16 28.31 -13.87
N ALA A 499 18.69 29.45 -13.43
CA ALA A 499 18.06 30.31 -12.43
C ALA A 499 16.87 31.10 -13.02
N TYR A 500 15.82 31.29 -12.23
CA TYR A 500 14.69 32.15 -12.60
C TYR A 500 15.04 33.63 -12.42
N ASP A 501 14.93 34.42 -13.49
CA ASP A 501 15.09 35.88 -13.47
C ASP A 501 13.95 36.53 -12.65
N PRO A 502 14.24 37.19 -11.50
CA PRO A 502 13.21 37.81 -10.67
C PRO A 502 12.46 38.96 -11.35
N SER A 503 13.02 39.56 -12.41
CA SER A 503 12.34 40.58 -13.20
C SER A 503 11.29 39.99 -14.14
N GLN A 504 11.46 38.73 -14.57
CA GLN A 504 10.54 38.02 -15.46
C GLN A 504 9.46 37.22 -14.71
N LEU A 505 9.67 36.87 -13.44
CA LEU A 505 8.67 36.19 -12.59
C LEU A 505 7.27 36.82 -12.72
N LYS A 506 7.14 38.15 -12.58
CA LYS A 506 5.84 38.84 -12.69
C LYS A 506 5.19 38.71 -14.08
N THR A 507 6.01 38.65 -15.13
CA THR A 507 5.54 38.44 -16.51
C THR A 507 5.01 37.01 -16.67
N TRP A 508 5.73 36.01 -16.15
CA TRP A 508 5.29 34.61 -16.13
C TRP A 508 4.04 34.42 -15.26
N GLU A 509 3.96 35.05 -14.09
CA GLU A 509 2.75 35.05 -13.25
C GLU A 509 1.52 35.60 -13.98
N SER A 510 1.66 36.67 -14.77
CA SER A 510 0.55 37.21 -15.55
C SER A 510 0.19 36.37 -16.79
N SER A 511 1.17 35.75 -17.46
CA SER A 511 0.98 34.99 -18.71
C SER A 511 0.66 33.51 -18.49
N SER A 512 0.88 33.00 -17.27
CA SER A 512 0.50 31.64 -16.85
C SER A 512 -0.98 31.49 -16.54
N ILE A 513 -1.71 32.58 -16.29
CA ILE A 513 -3.17 32.56 -16.14
C ILE A 513 -3.80 31.96 -17.41
N TYR A 514 -4.45 30.81 -17.29
CA TYR A 514 -5.05 30.15 -18.44
C TYR A 514 -6.26 30.96 -18.98
N PRO A 515 -6.50 31.01 -20.30
CA PRO A 515 -7.72 31.56 -20.86
C PRO A 515 -8.96 30.85 -20.31
N LYS A 516 -10.08 31.55 -20.15
CA LYS A 516 -11.28 31.03 -19.44
C LYS A 516 -12.43 30.64 -20.38
N ASP A 517 -12.15 30.40 -21.66
CA ASP A 517 -13.11 29.97 -22.68
C ASP A 517 -13.47 28.48 -22.60
N LYS A 518 -12.62 27.63 -22.01
CA LYS A 518 -12.90 26.22 -21.71
C LYS A 518 -12.15 25.78 -20.43
N PRO A 519 -12.32 24.54 -19.93
CA PRO A 519 -11.64 24.10 -18.72
C PRO A 519 -10.12 24.07 -18.83
N PHE A 520 -9.42 24.30 -17.71
CA PHE A 520 -7.97 24.24 -17.57
C PHE A 520 -7.37 22.98 -18.19
N TRP A 521 -7.88 21.80 -17.80
CA TRP A 521 -7.37 20.53 -18.29
C TRP A 521 -7.69 20.27 -19.77
N ASN A 522 -8.64 21.01 -20.36
CA ASN A 522 -8.92 20.98 -21.80
C ASN A 522 -7.93 21.89 -22.57
N HIS A 523 -7.64 23.10 -22.07
CA HIS A 523 -6.51 23.92 -22.56
C HIS A 523 -5.15 23.21 -22.47
N TYR A 524 -4.98 22.36 -21.45
CA TYR A 524 -3.79 21.54 -21.29
C TYR A 524 -3.77 20.38 -22.32
N LYS A 525 -4.90 19.66 -22.48
CA LYS A 525 -5.02 18.51 -23.39
C LYS A 525 -4.64 18.85 -24.83
N ASP A 526 -5.14 19.98 -25.34
CA ASP A 526 -4.96 20.38 -26.74
C ASP A 526 -3.51 20.70 -27.12
N LYS A 527 -2.61 20.82 -26.14
CA LYS A 527 -1.16 21.01 -26.35
C LYS A 527 -0.34 19.72 -26.21
N LEU A 528 -0.96 18.59 -25.85
CA LEU A 528 -0.25 17.32 -25.68
C LEU A 528 0.31 16.82 -27.01
N ASN A 529 1.62 16.60 -27.08
CA ASN A 529 2.32 16.26 -28.31
C ASN A 529 3.38 15.17 -28.10
N ASN A 530 3.80 14.51 -29.18
CA ASN A 530 4.94 13.58 -29.21
C ASN A 530 4.90 12.42 -28.18
N VAL A 531 6.02 11.72 -28.08
CA VAL A 531 6.28 10.65 -27.10
C VAL A 531 7.55 10.99 -26.35
N GLY A 532 7.59 10.76 -25.04
CA GLY A 532 8.75 11.12 -24.23
C GLY A 532 8.80 10.46 -22.86
N ILE A 533 9.92 10.67 -22.17
CA ILE A 533 10.23 10.08 -20.87
C ILE A 533 9.89 11.08 -19.76
N VAL A 534 9.26 10.62 -18.69
CA VAL A 534 8.83 11.48 -17.57
C VAL A 534 9.46 10.99 -16.28
N LEU A 535 10.06 11.90 -15.52
CA LEU A 535 10.70 11.62 -14.23
C LEU A 535 10.23 12.64 -13.19
N SER A 536 9.82 12.16 -12.01
CA SER A 536 9.53 13.00 -10.84
C SER A 536 10.83 13.23 -10.06
N VAL A 537 11.37 14.45 -10.08
CA VAL A 537 12.71 14.74 -9.52
C VAL A 537 12.67 15.91 -8.54
N ASN A 538 13.46 15.80 -7.48
CA ASN A 538 13.82 16.88 -6.57
C ASN A 538 15.33 16.79 -6.24
N ASP A 539 15.88 17.78 -5.54
CA ASP A 539 17.30 17.86 -5.20
C ASP A 539 17.88 16.61 -4.51
N ALA A 540 17.07 15.78 -3.84
CA ALA A 540 17.54 14.57 -3.15
C ALA A 540 17.67 13.33 -4.05
N LEU A 541 17.09 13.34 -5.26
CA LEU A 541 17.10 12.20 -6.20
C LEU A 541 18.11 12.39 -7.36
N VAL A 542 18.94 13.44 -7.30
CA VAL A 542 19.75 13.88 -8.45
C VAL A 542 20.86 12.90 -8.81
N GLU A 543 21.50 12.25 -7.83
CA GLU A 543 22.55 11.26 -8.09
C GLU A 543 22.00 10.03 -8.83
N GLU A 544 20.87 9.48 -8.37
CA GLU A 544 20.15 8.38 -9.02
C GLU A 544 19.69 8.80 -10.44
N THR A 545 19.13 10.00 -10.57
CA THR A 545 18.69 10.56 -11.86
C THR A 545 19.86 10.69 -12.84
N MET A 546 21.07 11.05 -12.40
CA MET A 546 22.27 11.08 -13.24
C MET A 546 22.74 9.69 -13.68
N ALA A 547 22.61 8.67 -12.83
CA ALA A 547 22.91 7.29 -13.19
C ALA A 547 21.93 6.76 -14.24
N LEU A 548 20.62 6.97 -14.04
CA LEU A 548 19.58 6.64 -15.03
C LEU A 548 19.78 7.42 -16.34
N LEU A 549 20.11 8.71 -16.29
CA LEU A 549 20.36 9.51 -17.49
C LEU A 549 21.59 9.02 -18.27
N SER A 550 22.63 8.57 -17.57
CA SER A 550 23.80 7.92 -18.18
C SER A 550 23.45 6.56 -18.81
N LEU A 551 22.54 5.81 -18.20
CA LEU A 551 21.99 4.57 -18.74
C LEU A 551 21.15 4.82 -20.00
N LEU A 552 20.23 5.79 -19.99
CA LEU A 552 19.41 6.15 -21.16
C LEU A 552 20.30 6.53 -22.36
N ARG A 553 21.40 7.25 -22.12
CA ARG A 553 22.43 7.53 -23.13
C ARG A 553 23.16 6.27 -23.61
N THR A 554 23.45 5.34 -22.72
CA THR A 554 24.08 4.04 -23.03
C THR A 554 23.16 3.15 -23.88
N LEU A 555 21.85 3.23 -23.66
CA LEU A 555 20.80 2.55 -24.44
C LEU A 555 20.49 3.24 -25.78
N ASN A 556 21.22 4.30 -26.16
CA ASN A 556 20.93 5.16 -27.31
C ASN A 556 19.48 5.68 -27.33
N ASN A 557 19.00 6.23 -26.21
CA ASN A 557 17.71 6.90 -26.17
C ASN A 557 17.72 8.18 -27.03
N GLU A 558 16.67 8.33 -27.84
CA GLU A 558 16.39 9.50 -28.69
C GLU A 558 15.13 10.25 -28.27
N LEU A 559 14.36 9.72 -27.30
CA LEU A 559 13.15 10.38 -26.79
C LEU A 559 13.51 11.57 -25.87
N PRO A 560 12.79 12.70 -25.96
CA PRO A 560 12.94 13.82 -25.02
C PRO A 560 12.55 13.42 -23.59
N ILE A 561 13.15 14.08 -22.59
CA ILE A 561 12.98 13.79 -21.17
C ILE A 561 12.48 15.01 -20.41
N GLU A 562 11.38 14.85 -19.67
CA GLU A 562 10.84 15.87 -18.76
C GLU A 562 11.07 15.50 -17.29
N PHE A 563 11.88 16.31 -16.61
CA PHE A 563 12.11 16.26 -15.17
C PHE A 563 11.10 17.18 -14.48
N LEU A 564 10.03 16.61 -13.92
CA LEU A 564 8.97 17.37 -13.26
C LEU A 564 9.25 17.56 -11.77
N HIS A 565 9.15 18.80 -11.31
CA HIS A 565 9.44 19.25 -9.95
C HIS A 565 8.47 20.36 -9.49
N ARG A 566 8.47 20.68 -8.20
CA ARG A 566 7.56 21.67 -7.55
C ARG A 566 8.34 22.88 -7.03
N GLY A 567 9.29 23.39 -7.82
CA GLY A 567 10.32 24.31 -7.33
C GLY A 567 11.39 23.66 -6.43
N ASP A 568 11.25 22.38 -6.07
CA ASP A 568 12.15 21.59 -5.22
C ASP A 568 13.36 20.97 -5.98
N LEU A 569 13.81 21.63 -7.06
CA LEU A 569 15.00 21.27 -7.85
C LEU A 569 15.81 22.53 -8.20
N SER A 570 16.97 22.67 -7.57
CA SER A 570 17.86 23.83 -7.63
C SER A 570 18.52 24.06 -9.00
N SER A 571 18.94 25.31 -9.26
CA SER A 571 19.74 25.70 -10.44
C SER A 571 20.98 24.83 -10.62
N LEU A 572 21.71 24.59 -9.54
CA LEU A 572 22.90 23.74 -9.51
C LEU A 572 22.60 22.32 -9.98
N ASN A 573 21.52 21.70 -9.47
CA ASN A 573 21.19 20.32 -9.84
C ASN A 573 20.55 20.23 -11.23
N LYS A 574 19.78 21.23 -11.69
CA LYS A 574 19.40 21.37 -13.12
C LYS A 574 20.63 21.41 -14.02
N TYR A 575 21.65 22.18 -13.65
CA TYR A 575 22.92 22.26 -14.38
C TYR A 575 23.70 20.92 -14.37
N ARG A 576 23.75 20.20 -13.25
CA ARG A 576 24.37 18.86 -13.17
C ARG A 576 23.66 17.83 -14.07
N LEU A 577 22.33 17.83 -14.09
CA LEU A 577 21.55 17.00 -15.02
C LEU A 577 21.79 17.38 -16.50
N PHE A 578 21.87 18.68 -16.80
CA PHE A 578 22.29 19.17 -18.12
C PHE A 578 23.69 18.68 -18.54
N GLN A 579 24.67 18.71 -17.63
CA GLN A 579 26.02 18.22 -17.91
C GLN A 579 25.99 16.74 -18.33
N VAL A 580 25.29 15.88 -17.59
CA VAL A 580 25.17 14.45 -17.92
C VAL A 580 24.36 14.24 -19.21
N ALA A 581 23.30 15.01 -19.45
CA ALA A 581 22.51 14.95 -20.68
C ALA A 581 23.31 15.28 -21.95
N ARG A 582 24.22 16.27 -21.88
CA ARG A 582 24.86 16.88 -23.06
C ARG A 582 26.36 16.60 -23.21
N ALA A 583 27.04 16.05 -22.20
CA ALA A 583 28.48 15.79 -22.23
C ALA A 583 28.93 14.96 -23.45
N ILE A 584 30.04 15.36 -24.08
CA ILE A 584 30.60 14.67 -25.27
C ILE A 584 31.36 13.39 -24.88
N LYS A 585 31.85 13.31 -23.64
CA LYS A 585 32.44 12.11 -23.04
C LYS A 585 31.58 11.70 -21.85
N ALA A 586 31.26 10.41 -21.73
CA ALA A 586 30.88 9.84 -20.46
C ALA A 586 32.12 9.76 -19.53
N PRO A 587 31.95 9.47 -18.22
CA PRO A 587 33.07 9.11 -17.35
C PRO A 587 33.85 7.88 -17.83
N THR A 588 33.20 7.01 -18.62
CA THR A 588 33.78 5.81 -19.22
C THR A 588 34.39 6.09 -20.61
N THR A 589 35.43 5.36 -20.98
CA THR A 589 36.22 5.53 -22.22
C THR A 589 35.55 4.99 -23.49
N LEU A 590 34.22 4.92 -23.51
CA LEU A 590 33.41 4.47 -24.64
C LEU A 590 33.05 5.64 -25.58
N SER A 591 32.58 5.29 -26.78
CA SER A 591 32.30 6.23 -27.87
C SER A 591 31.22 7.27 -27.53
N THR A 592 31.18 8.36 -28.29
CA THR A 592 30.24 9.48 -28.13
C THR A 592 28.77 9.04 -28.12
N PHE A 593 28.19 8.90 -26.93
CA PHE A 593 26.76 8.63 -26.72
C PHE A 593 25.89 9.81 -27.20
N PRO A 594 24.64 9.59 -27.66
CA PRO A 594 23.75 10.66 -28.11
C PRO A 594 23.51 11.68 -27.00
N LYS A 595 23.47 12.97 -27.36
CA LYS A 595 23.04 14.03 -26.43
C LYS A 595 21.54 13.91 -26.22
N GLN A 596 21.10 13.96 -24.96
CA GLN A 596 19.68 13.94 -24.65
C GLN A 596 19.07 15.34 -24.84
N ASP A 597 17.77 15.36 -25.11
CA ASP A 597 16.94 16.56 -25.09
C ASP A 597 16.17 16.56 -23.77
N ILE A 598 16.42 17.57 -22.92
CA ILE A 598 15.89 17.62 -21.56
C ILE A 598 15.15 18.93 -21.27
N TRP A 599 14.14 18.79 -20.43
CA TRP A 599 13.23 19.85 -20.01
C TRP A 599 12.99 19.74 -18.50
N PHE A 600 13.03 20.87 -17.80
CA PHE A 600 12.64 20.95 -16.39
C PHE A 600 11.24 21.55 -16.32
N VAL A 601 10.30 20.82 -15.70
CA VAL A 601 8.88 21.19 -15.66
C VAL A 601 8.52 21.57 -14.23
N ASP A 602 8.27 22.85 -14.00
CA ASP A 602 7.97 23.39 -12.68
C ASP A 602 6.46 23.60 -12.51
N VAL A 603 5.85 22.80 -11.64
CA VAL A 603 4.42 22.87 -11.34
C VAL A 603 4.08 23.71 -10.12
N SER A 604 5.06 24.28 -9.42
CA SER A 604 4.83 25.08 -8.19
C SER A 604 3.72 26.13 -8.38
N PHE A 605 3.82 26.93 -9.45
CA PHE A 605 2.84 27.95 -9.81
C PHE A 605 1.44 27.39 -10.11
N CYS A 606 1.31 26.15 -10.59
CA CYS A 606 0.02 25.51 -10.90
C CYS A 606 -0.76 25.12 -9.65
N LEU A 607 -0.06 24.87 -8.55
CA LEU A 607 -0.65 24.37 -7.33
C LEU A 607 -1.11 25.54 -6.47
N SER A 608 -2.39 25.52 -6.08
CA SER A 608 -2.91 26.49 -5.11
C SER A 608 -2.17 26.33 -3.77
N ASP A 609 -1.95 27.43 -3.05
CA ASP A 609 -1.03 27.46 -1.89
C ASP A 609 -1.43 26.47 -0.78
N ASN A 610 -2.74 26.23 -0.64
CA ASN A 610 -3.31 25.23 0.26
C ASN A 610 -2.92 23.77 -0.08
N TYR A 611 -2.37 23.50 -1.27
CA TYR A 611 -2.10 22.16 -1.79
C TYR A 611 -0.65 21.90 -2.18
N GLN A 612 0.21 22.93 -2.29
CA GLN A 612 1.63 22.75 -2.63
C GLN A 612 2.34 21.74 -1.71
N ASN A 613 2.00 21.75 -0.42
CA ASN A 613 2.51 20.82 0.60
C ASN A 613 1.65 19.55 0.81
N GLU A 614 0.45 19.49 0.22
CA GLU A 614 -0.52 18.39 0.42
C GLU A 614 -0.35 17.24 -0.59
N PHE A 615 0.64 17.30 -1.47
CA PHE A 615 1.14 16.13 -2.22
C PHE A 615 2.33 15.53 -1.44
N PRO A 616 2.17 14.39 -0.75
CA PRO A 616 3.29 13.70 -0.10
C PRO A 616 4.33 13.20 -1.11
N LYS A 617 5.55 12.92 -0.66
CA LYS A 617 6.73 12.61 -1.50
C LYS A 617 6.46 11.67 -2.68
N PHE A 618 5.74 10.55 -2.45
CA PHE A 618 5.44 9.57 -3.51
C PHE A 618 4.45 10.10 -4.55
N PHE A 619 3.43 10.87 -4.14
CA PHE A 619 2.42 11.44 -5.02
C PHE A 619 2.95 12.54 -5.96
N ASN A 620 4.23 12.91 -5.87
CA ASN A 620 4.89 13.69 -6.93
C ASN A 620 4.84 12.98 -8.30
N LYS A 621 4.79 11.64 -8.36
CA LYS A 621 4.55 10.92 -9.62
C LYS A 621 3.18 11.24 -10.23
N MET A 622 2.15 11.47 -9.42
CA MET A 622 0.82 11.86 -9.92
C MET A 622 0.84 13.26 -10.53
N LEU A 623 1.60 14.20 -9.95
CA LEU A 623 1.91 15.49 -10.58
C LEU A 623 2.67 15.30 -11.90
N ALA A 624 3.66 14.42 -11.92
CA ALA A 624 4.40 14.10 -13.15
C ALA A 624 3.49 13.48 -14.23
N TYR A 625 2.51 12.66 -13.85
CA TYR A 625 1.52 12.05 -14.74
C TYR A 625 0.53 13.09 -15.30
N GLY A 626 0.14 14.08 -14.49
CA GLY A 626 -0.75 15.17 -14.86
C GLY A 626 -0.12 16.28 -15.70
N PHE A 627 1.09 16.70 -15.37
CA PHE A 627 1.68 17.96 -15.85
C PHE A 627 2.90 17.81 -16.80
N ASN A 628 3.14 16.63 -17.39
CA ASN A 628 4.06 16.48 -18.53
C ASN A 628 3.39 16.85 -19.87
N SER A 629 4.18 17.24 -20.89
CA SER A 629 3.67 17.65 -22.21
C SER A 629 3.28 16.47 -23.13
N PHE A 630 3.68 15.24 -22.80
CA PHE A 630 3.66 14.16 -23.79
C PHE A 630 2.26 13.58 -24.04
N LYS A 631 1.95 13.33 -25.32
CA LYS A 631 0.74 12.61 -25.73
C LYS A 631 0.79 11.13 -25.32
N THR A 632 1.96 10.51 -25.41
CA THR A 632 2.27 9.22 -24.81
C THR A 632 3.49 9.38 -23.91
N MET A 633 3.39 9.01 -22.64
CA MET A 633 4.53 9.04 -21.72
C MET A 633 5.10 7.63 -21.51
N ILE A 634 6.41 7.58 -21.24
CA ILE A 634 7.08 6.50 -20.53
C ILE A 634 7.59 7.12 -19.22
N MET A 635 6.85 6.96 -18.13
CA MET A 635 7.32 7.38 -16.82
C MET A 635 8.26 6.34 -16.23
N LEU A 636 9.33 6.81 -15.58
CA LEU A 636 10.34 6.00 -14.91
C LEU A 636 10.51 6.48 -13.45
N ASP A 637 10.90 5.56 -12.56
CA ASP A 637 11.49 5.91 -11.26
C ASP A 637 13.02 6.12 -11.40
N THR A 638 13.62 6.86 -10.47
CA THR A 638 15.04 7.28 -10.54
C THR A 638 16.04 6.14 -10.32
N ASP A 639 15.60 5.07 -9.64
CA ASP A 639 16.38 3.87 -9.30
C ASP A 639 16.14 2.68 -10.25
N VAL A 640 15.45 2.90 -11.38
CA VAL A 640 15.20 1.85 -12.39
C VAL A 640 16.39 1.63 -13.33
N VAL A 641 16.71 0.35 -13.58
CA VAL A 641 17.67 -0.06 -14.61
C VAL A 641 16.93 -0.74 -15.77
N LEU A 642 16.84 -0.03 -16.89
CA LEU A 642 16.40 -0.52 -18.20
C LEU A 642 17.50 -1.32 -18.92
N PHE A 643 17.10 -2.38 -19.63
CA PHE A 643 18.00 -3.20 -20.47
C PHE A 643 17.68 -3.12 -21.96
N GLN A 644 16.65 -2.37 -22.33
CA GLN A 644 16.26 -2.07 -23.72
C GLN A 644 15.92 -0.58 -23.86
N THR A 645 15.92 -0.09 -25.10
CA THR A 645 15.48 1.27 -25.45
C THR A 645 14.10 1.58 -24.85
N PRO A 646 13.86 2.74 -24.21
CA PRO A 646 12.53 3.10 -23.72
C PRO A 646 11.43 2.99 -24.80
N ALA A 647 11.77 3.36 -26.04
CA ALA A 647 10.86 3.29 -27.17
C ALA A 647 10.35 1.87 -27.50
N SER A 648 11.09 0.79 -27.23
CA SER A 648 10.63 -0.57 -27.55
C SER A 648 9.52 -1.07 -26.61
N LEU A 649 9.27 -0.39 -25.49
CA LEU A 649 8.07 -0.63 -24.66
C LEU A 649 6.77 -0.32 -25.41
N LEU A 650 6.82 0.61 -26.36
CA LEU A 650 5.72 0.99 -27.26
C LEU A 650 5.48 -0.08 -28.34
N ASP A 651 6.45 -0.96 -28.57
CA ASP A 651 6.36 -2.04 -29.54
C ASP A 651 5.68 -3.31 -28.98
N THR A 652 5.43 -3.37 -27.67
CA THR A 652 4.76 -4.50 -27.00
C THR A 652 3.34 -4.74 -27.49
N SER A 653 2.91 -6.00 -27.47
CA SER A 653 1.56 -6.41 -27.88
C SER A 653 0.49 -5.78 -26.98
N GLN A 654 0.76 -5.60 -25.69
CA GLN A 654 -0.12 -4.96 -24.71
C GLN A 654 -0.30 -3.46 -25.01
N PHE A 655 0.80 -2.71 -25.23
CA PHE A 655 0.71 -1.29 -25.58
C PHE A 655 0.01 -1.09 -26.93
N LYS A 656 0.29 -1.91 -27.94
CA LYS A 656 -0.37 -1.85 -29.25
C LYS A 656 -1.88 -2.15 -29.21
N GLN A 657 -2.34 -2.94 -28.23
CA GLN A 657 -3.77 -3.23 -28.04
C GLN A 657 -4.50 -2.12 -27.27
N SER A 658 -3.88 -1.59 -26.20
CA SER A 658 -4.57 -0.71 -25.24
C SER A 658 -4.16 0.76 -25.30
N GLY A 659 -2.91 1.05 -25.66
CA GLY A 659 -2.24 2.31 -25.36
C GLY A 659 -1.69 2.39 -23.93
N THR A 660 -1.54 1.25 -23.23
CA THR A 660 -0.91 1.15 -21.91
C THR A 660 0.05 -0.05 -21.82
N LEU A 661 1.11 0.08 -21.04
CA LEU A 661 1.89 -1.05 -20.51
C LEU A 661 2.16 -0.79 -19.03
N PHE A 662 1.56 -1.62 -18.19
CA PHE A 662 1.82 -1.70 -16.74
C PHE A 662 2.49 -3.03 -16.40
N PHE A 663 3.11 -3.11 -15.23
CA PHE A 663 3.80 -4.32 -14.76
C PHE A 663 3.22 -4.77 -13.42
N LYS A 664 3.06 -6.09 -13.24
CA LYS A 664 2.54 -6.63 -11.98
C LYS A 664 3.68 -6.77 -10.97
N ASP A 665 3.46 -6.35 -9.72
CA ASP A 665 4.44 -6.45 -8.61
C ASP A 665 4.66 -7.92 -8.18
N ARG A 666 5.34 -8.16 -7.06
CA ARG A 666 5.46 -9.48 -6.43
C ARG A 666 4.09 -9.97 -5.96
N ASN A 667 3.70 -11.17 -6.39
CA ASN A 667 2.48 -11.84 -5.92
C ASN A 667 2.60 -12.22 -4.43
N VAL A 668 2.11 -11.35 -3.54
CA VAL A 668 2.13 -11.55 -2.08
C VAL A 668 0.73 -11.82 -1.54
N ASP A 669 0.66 -12.60 -0.45
CA ASP A 669 -0.58 -12.98 0.25
C ASP A 669 -1.10 -11.80 1.10
N MET A 670 -1.48 -10.72 0.43
CA MET A 670 -1.98 -9.47 1.02
C MET A 670 -3.24 -9.03 0.28
N HIS A 671 -4.35 -8.98 1.03
CA HIS A 671 -5.70 -8.84 0.47
C HIS A 671 -6.47 -7.67 1.07
N MET A 672 -7.13 -6.90 0.21
CA MET A 672 -7.96 -5.75 0.57
C MET A 672 -9.31 -6.17 1.16
N SER A 673 -9.94 -5.24 1.90
CA SER A 673 -11.30 -5.43 2.41
C SER A 673 -12.32 -5.51 1.26
N ALA A 674 -13.46 -6.19 1.50
CA ALA A 674 -14.57 -6.17 0.55
C ALA A 674 -15.11 -4.75 0.35
N ALA A 675 -15.15 -3.94 1.42
CA ALA A 675 -15.61 -2.55 1.38
C ALA A 675 -14.82 -1.67 0.39
N TYR A 676 -13.51 -1.90 0.20
CA TYR A 676 -12.74 -1.16 -0.82
C TYR A 676 -13.12 -1.56 -2.25
N ILE A 677 -13.33 -2.85 -2.50
CA ILE A 677 -13.83 -3.34 -3.80
C ILE A 677 -15.21 -2.76 -4.10
N ASP A 678 -16.08 -2.70 -3.10
CA ASP A 678 -17.43 -2.16 -3.25
C ASP A 678 -17.42 -0.64 -3.39
N PHE A 679 -16.52 0.09 -2.70
CA PHE A 679 -16.22 1.50 -2.98
C PHE A 679 -15.83 1.74 -4.44
N LEU A 680 -14.95 0.91 -5.02
CA LEU A 680 -14.58 1.02 -6.43
C LEU A 680 -15.78 0.77 -7.36
N LYS A 681 -16.55 -0.31 -7.15
CA LYS A 681 -17.76 -0.61 -7.95
C LYS A 681 -18.80 0.51 -7.89
N ASN A 682 -19.07 1.01 -6.68
CA ASN A 682 -20.09 2.03 -6.43
C ASN A 682 -19.65 3.42 -6.92
N THR A 683 -18.35 3.67 -7.12
CA THR A 683 -17.83 4.94 -7.62
C THR A 683 -17.58 4.91 -9.13
N SER A 684 -17.24 3.76 -9.71
CA SER A 684 -17.11 3.55 -11.16
C SER A 684 -18.44 3.80 -11.91
N PRO A 685 -18.40 4.26 -13.18
CA PRO A 685 -19.60 4.42 -14.01
C PRO A 685 -20.39 3.12 -14.20
N ASN A 686 -21.72 3.24 -14.17
CA ASN A 686 -22.66 2.13 -14.31
C ASN A 686 -23.72 2.42 -15.40
N TYR A 687 -24.69 1.52 -15.56
CA TYR A 687 -25.73 1.62 -16.59
C TYR A 687 -26.63 2.87 -16.47
N ILE A 688 -26.79 3.44 -15.27
CA ILE A 688 -27.56 4.68 -15.05
C ILE A 688 -26.78 5.88 -15.61
N ASP A 689 -25.48 5.95 -15.32
CA ASP A 689 -24.59 7.00 -15.85
C ASP A 689 -24.48 6.91 -17.38
N SER A 690 -24.49 5.69 -17.90
CA SER A 690 -24.54 5.39 -19.33
C SER A 690 -25.85 5.82 -19.98
N PHE A 691 -27.00 5.48 -19.40
CA PHE A 691 -28.32 5.89 -19.87
C PHE A 691 -28.51 7.42 -19.86
N ILE A 692 -28.04 8.09 -18.80
CA ILE A 692 -28.24 9.54 -18.63
C ILE A 692 -27.21 10.35 -19.43
N PHE A 693 -25.91 10.07 -19.31
CA PHE A 693 -24.85 10.90 -19.92
C PHE A 693 -24.14 10.27 -21.13
N GLY A 694 -24.30 8.96 -21.36
CA GLY A 694 -23.47 8.23 -22.33
C GLY A 694 -22.07 7.89 -21.83
N LEU A 695 -21.86 7.87 -20.50
CA LEU A 695 -20.66 7.31 -19.89
C LEU A 695 -20.54 5.81 -20.21
N ILE A 696 -19.32 5.29 -20.34
CA ILE A 696 -19.08 3.87 -20.59
C ILE A 696 -19.07 3.14 -19.23
N PRO A 697 -19.96 2.17 -18.98
CA PRO A 697 -19.95 1.40 -17.74
C PRO A 697 -18.78 0.42 -17.74
N VAL A 698 -18.15 0.20 -16.58
CA VAL A 698 -17.07 -0.79 -16.42
C VAL A 698 -17.61 -2.20 -16.73
N ARG A 699 -16.85 -2.98 -17.49
CA ARG A 699 -17.27 -4.32 -17.97
C ARG A 699 -17.38 -5.31 -16.81
N LYS A 700 -18.31 -6.25 -16.96
CA LYS A 700 -18.54 -7.30 -15.96
C LYS A 700 -17.31 -8.21 -15.82
N GLU A 701 -16.66 -8.50 -16.94
CA GLU A 701 -15.45 -9.30 -17.07
C GLU A 701 -14.27 -8.68 -16.30
N THR A 702 -14.20 -7.35 -16.21
CA THR A 702 -13.20 -6.63 -15.44
C THR A 702 -13.35 -6.91 -13.94
N TRP A 703 -14.58 -6.84 -13.40
CA TRP A 703 -14.87 -7.18 -12.01
C TRP A 703 -14.74 -8.68 -11.67
N GLU A 704 -14.73 -9.54 -12.69
CA GLU A 704 -14.46 -10.98 -12.58
C GLU A 704 -12.96 -11.32 -12.75
N GLY A 705 -12.13 -10.32 -13.06
CA GLY A 705 -10.67 -10.43 -13.21
C GLY A 705 -9.92 -10.66 -11.89
N GLU A 706 -8.67 -11.13 -11.99
CA GLU A 706 -7.92 -11.65 -10.83
C GLU A 706 -7.70 -10.61 -9.71
N TYR A 707 -7.49 -9.33 -10.04
CA TYR A 707 -7.39 -8.26 -9.05
C TYR A 707 -8.62 -8.17 -8.14
N PHE A 708 -9.84 -8.13 -8.69
CA PHE A 708 -11.06 -7.93 -7.90
C PHE A 708 -11.56 -9.22 -7.26
N LYS A 709 -11.32 -10.37 -7.91
CA LYS A 709 -11.68 -11.69 -7.38
C LYS A 709 -10.83 -12.06 -6.17
N GLU A 710 -9.50 -11.97 -6.28
CA GLU A 710 -8.62 -12.29 -5.16
C GLU A 710 -8.44 -11.10 -4.21
N ARG A 711 -8.66 -9.86 -4.68
CA ARG A 711 -8.57 -8.59 -3.92
C ARG A 711 -7.14 -8.20 -3.56
N TYR A 712 -6.20 -8.30 -4.50
CA TYR A 712 -4.77 -8.01 -4.26
C TYR A 712 -4.53 -6.58 -3.75
N PHE A 713 -3.82 -6.44 -2.62
CA PHE A 713 -3.42 -5.14 -2.06
C PHE A 713 -2.22 -4.52 -2.81
N HIS A 714 -1.27 -5.37 -3.21
CA HIS A 714 -0.19 -5.01 -4.14
C HIS A 714 -0.45 -5.72 -5.46
N TYR A 715 -0.62 -4.97 -6.54
CA TYR A 715 -0.82 -5.54 -7.87
C TYR A 715 0.05 -4.87 -8.92
N MET A 716 0.20 -3.55 -8.93
CA MET A 716 1.07 -2.83 -9.86
C MET A 716 2.44 -2.51 -9.27
N GLU A 717 3.52 -2.80 -10.01
CA GLU A 717 4.79 -2.12 -9.81
C GLU A 717 4.86 -0.91 -10.76
N SER A 718 5.27 0.24 -10.22
CA SER A 718 5.15 1.58 -10.80
C SER A 718 6.48 2.20 -11.26
N GLY A 719 7.58 1.46 -11.18
CA GLY A 719 8.90 1.94 -11.63
C GLY A 719 8.98 2.20 -13.14
N VAL A 720 8.13 1.56 -13.94
CA VAL A 720 7.95 1.89 -15.38
C VAL A 720 6.45 1.92 -15.69
N VAL A 721 5.98 3.04 -16.22
CA VAL A 721 4.55 3.27 -16.51
C VAL A 721 4.39 3.89 -17.90
N VAL A 722 3.81 3.13 -18.84
CA VAL A 722 3.64 3.59 -20.23
C VAL A 722 2.17 3.85 -20.51
N VAL A 723 1.79 5.08 -20.90
CA VAL A 723 0.39 5.48 -21.10
C VAL A 723 0.25 6.48 -22.26
N ASN A 724 -0.67 6.19 -23.19
CA ASN A 724 -1.25 7.14 -24.14
C ASN A 724 -2.25 8.05 -23.39
N ARG A 725 -1.76 9.22 -22.95
CA ARG A 725 -2.49 10.17 -22.10
C ARG A 725 -3.67 10.83 -22.82
N ASP A 726 -3.63 10.95 -24.15
CA ASP A 726 -4.77 11.46 -24.93
C ASP A 726 -5.97 10.49 -24.90
N LYS A 727 -5.74 9.18 -25.04
CA LYS A 727 -6.78 8.15 -24.89
C LYS A 727 -7.36 8.12 -23.47
N TYR A 728 -6.49 8.20 -22.46
CA TYR A 728 -6.87 8.02 -21.05
C TYR A 728 -7.03 9.32 -20.25
N TRP A 729 -7.20 10.47 -20.89
CA TRP A 729 -7.06 11.79 -20.25
C TRP A 729 -7.92 12.00 -19.00
N ASN A 730 -9.17 11.55 -19.02
CA ASN A 730 -10.07 11.68 -17.86
C ASN A 730 -9.51 10.94 -16.62
N ALA A 731 -8.81 9.83 -16.82
CA ALA A 731 -8.14 9.07 -15.77
C ALA A 731 -6.89 9.78 -15.24
N VAL A 732 -6.10 10.42 -16.13
CA VAL A 732 -4.94 11.25 -15.75
C VAL A 732 -5.37 12.39 -14.82
N ILE A 733 -6.50 13.03 -15.11
CA ILE A 733 -7.08 14.07 -14.24
C ILE A 733 -7.59 13.46 -12.92
N LEU A 734 -8.20 12.26 -12.98
CA LEU A 734 -8.79 11.60 -11.82
C LEU A 734 -7.75 11.09 -10.82
N SER A 735 -6.62 10.54 -11.26
CA SER A 735 -5.55 10.00 -10.39
C SER A 735 -4.92 11.07 -9.49
N LEU A 736 -4.81 12.31 -9.99
CA LEU A 736 -4.44 13.48 -9.19
C LEU A 736 -5.39 13.70 -8.00
N HIS A 737 -6.69 13.43 -8.16
CA HIS A 737 -7.67 13.60 -7.08
C HIS A 737 -7.74 12.38 -6.15
N LEU A 738 -7.52 11.16 -6.67
CA LEU A 738 -7.37 9.94 -5.83
C LEU A 738 -6.24 10.08 -4.80
N SER A 739 -5.23 10.91 -5.10
CA SER A 739 -4.06 11.20 -4.24
C SER A 739 -4.41 11.85 -2.90
N PHE A 740 -5.64 12.35 -2.72
CA PHE A 740 -6.10 12.95 -1.47
C PHE A 740 -7.15 12.10 -0.72
N ILE A 741 -7.82 11.20 -1.43
CA ILE A 741 -8.97 10.45 -0.90
C ILE A 741 -8.48 9.33 0.01
N GLN A 742 -8.88 9.39 1.29
CA GLN A 742 -8.42 8.43 2.31
C GLN A 742 -8.77 6.97 1.95
N SER A 743 -9.92 6.72 1.32
CA SER A 743 -10.32 5.37 0.88
C SER A 743 -9.36 4.75 -0.15
N THR A 744 -8.77 5.55 -1.05
CA THR A 744 -7.78 5.06 -2.03
C THR A 744 -6.37 4.99 -1.46
N MET A 745 -6.00 5.90 -0.56
CA MET A 745 -4.73 5.84 0.18
C MET A 745 -4.64 4.65 1.14
N ILE A 746 -5.76 4.20 1.73
CA ILE A 746 -5.80 2.98 2.57
C ILE A 746 -5.88 1.70 1.71
N GLY A 747 -6.44 1.79 0.49
CA GLY A 747 -6.61 0.66 -0.42
C GLY A 747 -5.44 0.37 -1.35
N SER A 748 -4.30 1.07 -1.21
CA SER A 748 -3.11 0.85 -2.04
C SER A 748 -1.82 1.30 -1.32
N TRP A 749 -0.67 0.80 -1.74
CA TRP A 749 0.62 1.20 -1.16
C TRP A 749 1.17 2.46 -1.84
N GLY A 750 0.89 3.63 -1.27
CA GLY A 750 1.27 4.92 -1.85
C GLY A 750 0.38 5.28 -3.03
N ASP A 751 0.96 5.36 -4.23
CA ASP A 751 0.27 5.79 -5.45
C ASP A 751 0.28 4.74 -6.58
N LYS A 752 0.92 3.57 -6.39
CA LYS A 752 1.17 2.58 -7.46
C LYS A 752 -0.09 2.20 -8.26
N GLU A 753 -1.20 1.96 -7.57
CA GLU A 753 -2.45 1.51 -8.22
C GLU A 753 -3.23 2.68 -8.87
N HIS A 754 -2.94 3.94 -8.51
CA HIS A 754 -3.72 5.11 -8.96
C HIS A 754 -3.64 5.33 -10.47
N PHE A 755 -2.56 4.89 -11.13
CA PHE A 755 -2.39 5.00 -12.59
C PHE A 755 -3.49 4.29 -13.39
N TRP A 756 -4.01 3.17 -12.89
CA TRP A 756 -4.97 2.32 -13.60
C TRP A 756 -6.33 2.22 -12.88
N VAL A 757 -6.38 2.33 -11.55
CA VAL A 757 -7.64 2.44 -10.80
C VAL A 757 -8.41 3.70 -11.21
N SER A 758 -7.70 4.78 -11.57
CA SER A 758 -8.32 5.96 -12.19
C SER A 758 -8.92 5.68 -13.58
N MET A 759 -8.37 4.74 -14.36
CA MET A 759 -8.92 4.33 -15.66
C MET A 759 -10.20 3.52 -15.47
N LEU A 760 -10.19 2.55 -14.56
CA LEU A 760 -11.37 1.83 -14.10
C LEU A 760 -12.48 2.81 -13.65
N LEU A 761 -12.16 3.71 -12.72
CA LEU A 761 -13.09 4.72 -12.20
C LEU A 761 -13.53 5.75 -13.27
N SER A 762 -12.86 5.84 -14.42
CA SER A 762 -13.29 6.67 -15.56
C SER A 762 -14.16 5.92 -16.58
N GLY A 763 -14.43 4.62 -16.38
CA GLY A 763 -15.09 3.77 -17.39
C GLY A 763 -14.17 3.37 -18.56
N LEU A 764 -12.85 3.51 -18.40
CA LEU A 764 -11.82 3.27 -19.41
C LEU A 764 -11.04 1.98 -19.10
N ASP A 765 -11.74 0.89 -18.85
CA ASP A 765 -11.18 -0.39 -18.37
C ASP A 765 -10.44 -1.23 -19.44
N ASP A 766 -9.99 -0.58 -20.52
CA ASP A 766 -9.27 -1.17 -21.66
C ASP A 766 -7.76 -1.34 -21.44
N TYR A 767 -7.26 -0.98 -20.25
CA TYR A 767 -5.84 -1.03 -19.91
C TYR A 767 -5.27 -2.46 -19.90
N LYS A 768 -3.94 -2.56 -20.00
CA LYS A 768 -3.19 -3.81 -20.01
C LYS A 768 -1.95 -3.74 -19.14
N PHE A 769 -1.76 -4.82 -18.39
CA PHE A 769 -0.49 -5.20 -17.79
C PHE A 769 0.21 -6.19 -18.73
N ASP A 770 1.54 -6.31 -18.64
CA ASP A 770 2.23 -7.51 -19.13
C ASP A 770 1.65 -8.77 -18.45
N ASP A 771 1.63 -9.90 -19.16
CA ASP A 771 1.05 -11.13 -18.63
C ASP A 771 1.87 -11.76 -17.51
N TYR A 772 3.17 -11.45 -17.43
CA TYR A 772 4.10 -11.96 -16.42
C TYR A 772 4.09 -11.10 -15.15
N TRP A 773 4.15 -11.79 -14.00
CA TRP A 773 4.38 -11.19 -12.69
C TRP A 773 5.89 -10.97 -12.46
N THR A 774 6.25 -10.13 -11.47
CA THR A 774 7.65 -9.91 -11.08
C THR A 774 8.46 -11.21 -10.97
N ALA A 775 9.60 -11.25 -11.67
CA ALA A 775 10.57 -12.31 -11.60
C ALA A 775 11.69 -12.02 -10.59
N SER A 776 12.39 -13.07 -10.16
CA SER A 776 13.75 -12.97 -9.61
C SER A 776 14.77 -13.31 -10.70
N VAL A 777 15.68 -12.39 -11.00
CA VAL A 777 16.86 -12.59 -11.86
C VAL A 777 18.09 -12.86 -11.00
N GLY A 778 18.94 -13.81 -11.41
CA GLY A 778 20.13 -14.20 -10.64
C GLY A 778 20.75 -15.52 -11.10
N SER A 779 21.70 -16.02 -10.29
CA SER A 779 22.26 -17.37 -10.46
C SER A 779 21.31 -18.44 -9.89
N PRO A 780 20.97 -19.50 -10.65
CA PRO A 780 20.07 -20.54 -10.19
C PRO A 780 20.73 -21.49 -9.20
N ILE A 781 20.16 -21.57 -8.01
CA ILE A 781 20.57 -22.47 -6.92
C ILE A 781 19.73 -23.74 -7.03
N ARG A 782 20.40 -24.90 -7.03
CA ARG A 782 19.75 -26.22 -6.95
C ARG A 782 19.81 -26.74 -5.52
N ASN A 783 18.83 -27.54 -5.12
CA ASN A 783 18.87 -28.27 -3.86
C ASN A 783 19.65 -29.58 -4.04
N GLU A 784 20.45 -29.97 -3.06
CA GLU A 784 21.28 -31.20 -3.14
C GLU A 784 20.47 -32.45 -2.75
N ASP A 785 19.47 -32.31 -1.88
CA ASP A 785 18.66 -33.40 -1.30
C ASP A 785 17.52 -33.91 -2.21
N GLY A 786 17.70 -33.89 -3.54
CA GLY A 786 16.82 -34.54 -4.50
C GLY A 786 15.48 -33.87 -4.83
N VAL A 787 15.10 -32.77 -4.15
CA VAL A 787 13.88 -32.00 -4.47
C VAL A 787 14.07 -31.21 -5.77
N LYS A 788 13.12 -31.36 -6.71
CA LYS A 788 13.26 -30.90 -8.11
C LYS A 788 12.74 -29.47 -8.35
N TYR A 789 13.36 -28.47 -7.73
CA TYR A 789 13.12 -27.06 -8.05
C TYR A 789 14.41 -26.28 -8.28
N HIS A 790 14.30 -25.15 -8.98
CA HIS A 790 15.32 -24.10 -9.01
C HIS A 790 14.92 -22.95 -8.07
N LYS A 791 15.89 -22.36 -7.37
CA LYS A 791 15.75 -21.18 -6.51
C LYS A 791 16.59 -20.04 -7.07
N ILE A 792 16.04 -18.83 -7.18
CA ILE A 792 16.81 -17.59 -7.43
C ILE A 792 16.43 -16.57 -6.36
N CYS A 793 17.43 -16.02 -5.66
CA CYS A 793 17.23 -14.99 -4.65
C CYS A 793 17.87 -13.67 -5.08
N SER A 794 17.09 -12.58 -5.07
CA SER A 794 17.52 -11.23 -5.49
C SER A 794 16.85 -10.15 -4.64
N ALA A 795 17.50 -9.00 -4.49
CA ALA A 795 16.93 -7.84 -3.80
C ALA A 795 15.80 -7.17 -4.60
N HIS A 796 15.82 -7.33 -5.92
CA HIS A 796 15.12 -6.43 -6.83
C HIS A 796 13.93 -7.09 -7.54
N PRO A 797 12.79 -6.42 -7.70
CA PRO A 797 11.76 -6.88 -8.60
C PRO A 797 12.27 -6.72 -10.04
N SER A 798 12.21 -7.81 -10.82
CA SER A 798 12.74 -7.87 -12.19
C SER A 798 11.61 -8.15 -13.18
N HIS A 799 11.51 -7.37 -14.25
CA HIS A 799 10.43 -7.49 -15.23
C HIS A 799 10.95 -7.98 -16.57
N VAL A 800 10.57 -9.22 -16.91
CA VAL A 800 10.82 -9.88 -18.19
C VAL A 800 9.55 -9.77 -19.02
N LEU A 801 9.63 -9.35 -20.29
CA LEU A 801 8.43 -9.23 -21.13
C LEU A 801 7.85 -10.59 -21.51
N SER A 802 6.52 -10.70 -21.42
CA SER A 802 5.75 -11.85 -21.90
C SER A 802 5.95 -12.14 -23.39
N ASP A 803 5.98 -11.10 -24.23
CA ASP A 803 6.10 -11.18 -25.69
C ASP A 803 7.35 -11.94 -26.19
N ASN A 804 8.51 -11.73 -25.56
CA ASN A 804 9.82 -12.20 -26.08
C ASN A 804 10.70 -12.91 -25.05
N ASN A 805 10.35 -12.89 -23.75
CA ASN A 805 11.14 -13.43 -22.64
C ASN A 805 12.52 -12.75 -22.44
N GLU A 806 12.64 -11.49 -22.81
CA GLU A 806 13.83 -10.67 -22.55
C GLU A 806 13.64 -9.82 -21.29
N LEU A 807 14.71 -9.63 -20.53
CA LEU A 807 14.72 -8.74 -19.38
C LEU A 807 14.52 -7.30 -19.87
N SER A 808 13.44 -6.66 -19.43
CA SER A 808 13.12 -5.28 -19.80
C SER A 808 13.76 -4.30 -18.83
N TRP A 809 13.51 -4.49 -17.54
CA TRP A 809 13.91 -3.56 -16.49
C TRP A 809 13.92 -4.20 -15.10
N ILE A 810 14.59 -3.54 -14.16
CA ILE A 810 14.70 -3.90 -12.74
C ILE A 810 14.51 -2.62 -11.89
N ASN A 811 13.83 -2.72 -10.75
CA ASN A 811 13.64 -1.60 -9.80
C ASN A 811 14.64 -1.65 -8.62
N SER A 812 14.83 -0.55 -7.89
CA SER A 812 15.73 -0.48 -6.72
C SER A 812 17.22 -0.71 -7.01
N GLY A 813 17.66 -0.37 -8.22
CA GLY A 813 19.03 -0.50 -8.68
C GLY A 813 19.36 -1.92 -9.14
N ILE A 814 20.64 -2.31 -8.98
CA ILE A 814 21.16 -3.53 -9.63
C ILE A 814 22.23 -4.28 -8.82
N ILE A 815 22.70 -3.73 -7.69
CA ILE A 815 23.68 -4.37 -6.80
C ILE A 815 23.01 -5.38 -5.86
N ASN A 816 23.71 -6.42 -5.41
CA ASN A 816 23.09 -7.51 -4.63
C ASN A 816 22.45 -7.07 -3.29
N CYS A 817 22.78 -5.89 -2.76
CA CYS A 817 21.99 -5.26 -1.70
C CYS A 817 21.96 -3.72 -1.81
N PRO A 818 20.82 -3.09 -2.16
CA PRO A 818 20.72 -1.64 -2.34
C PRO A 818 20.77 -0.81 -1.04
N LYS A 819 20.78 -1.46 0.14
CA LYS A 819 20.86 -0.79 1.46
C LYS A 819 22.13 -1.16 2.24
N VAL A 820 23.18 -1.60 1.52
CA VAL A 820 24.45 -2.09 2.07
C VAL A 820 25.14 -1.07 2.98
N SER A 821 25.63 -1.56 4.13
CA SER A 821 26.61 -0.88 4.99
C SER A 821 27.39 -1.95 5.78
N HIS A 822 28.56 -1.61 6.33
CA HIS A 822 29.35 -2.56 7.14
C HIS A 822 28.56 -3.09 8.36
N GLN A 823 27.70 -2.27 8.94
CA GLN A 823 26.83 -2.66 10.05
C GLN A 823 25.76 -3.67 9.61
N LEU A 824 25.18 -3.48 8.42
CA LEU A 824 24.21 -4.41 7.84
C LEU A 824 24.89 -5.73 7.43
N ALA A 825 26.01 -5.66 6.71
CA ALA A 825 26.74 -6.84 6.27
C ALA A 825 27.26 -7.65 7.47
N SER A 826 27.72 -7.02 8.55
CA SER A 826 28.12 -7.75 9.76
C SER A 826 26.96 -8.50 10.41
N LYS A 827 25.75 -7.92 10.43
CA LYS A 827 24.54 -8.59 10.92
C LYS A 827 24.10 -9.72 9.99
N ASP A 828 24.07 -9.46 8.69
CA ASP A 828 23.62 -10.44 7.69
C ASP A 828 24.62 -11.60 7.56
N PHE A 829 25.92 -11.38 7.83
CA PHE A 829 26.94 -12.43 7.85
C PHE A 829 26.73 -13.46 8.96
N ASP A 830 26.20 -13.07 10.12
CA ASP A 830 25.82 -14.00 11.17
C ASP A 830 24.53 -14.75 10.80
N LEU A 831 23.51 -14.03 10.33
CA LEU A 831 22.23 -14.58 9.85
C LEU A 831 22.42 -15.60 8.70
N LEU A 832 23.38 -15.38 7.81
CA LEU A 832 23.73 -16.28 6.70
C LEU A 832 24.41 -17.59 7.14
N LYS A 833 24.73 -17.76 8.43
CA LYS A 833 25.16 -19.05 9.01
C LYS A 833 23.96 -19.89 9.45
N GLU A 834 22.83 -19.26 9.73
CA GLU A 834 21.59 -19.89 10.19
C GLU A 834 20.65 -20.22 9.02
N ILE A 835 20.64 -19.38 7.97
CA ILE A 835 19.84 -19.59 6.75
C ILE A 835 20.61 -20.41 5.71
N SER A 836 19.98 -21.47 5.18
CA SER A 836 20.60 -22.40 4.22
C SER A 836 20.89 -21.78 2.84
N ASN A 837 22.09 -21.21 2.73
CA ASN A 837 22.74 -20.76 1.49
C ASN A 837 21.78 -20.07 0.48
N PRO A 838 21.30 -18.85 0.78
CA PRO A 838 20.38 -18.14 -0.11
C PRO A 838 21.05 -17.56 -1.36
N HIS A 839 22.38 -17.44 -1.41
CA HIS A 839 23.11 -16.84 -2.54
C HIS A 839 23.94 -17.84 -3.37
N GLY A 840 23.79 -19.16 -3.12
CA GLY A 840 24.55 -20.21 -3.83
C GLY A 840 26.04 -20.30 -3.44
N ARG A 841 26.49 -19.48 -2.49
CA ARG A 841 27.87 -19.38 -1.99
C ARG A 841 27.89 -19.13 -0.49
N SER A 842 28.92 -19.64 0.18
CA SER A 842 29.34 -19.14 1.48
C SER A 842 30.20 -17.87 1.33
N PHE A 843 30.46 -17.22 2.46
CA PHE A 843 31.38 -16.08 2.59
C PHE A 843 32.33 -16.38 3.76
N ALA A 844 33.62 -16.09 3.61
CA ALA A 844 34.63 -16.37 4.63
C ALA A 844 34.67 -15.31 5.75
N ASN A 845 34.23 -14.08 5.45
CA ASN A 845 34.21 -12.94 6.37
C ASN A 845 33.20 -11.88 5.89
N VAL A 846 32.96 -10.87 6.75
CA VAL A 846 32.03 -9.75 6.48
C VAL A 846 32.45 -8.97 5.23
N GLN A 847 33.75 -8.75 5.01
CA GLN A 847 34.25 -7.96 3.88
C GLN A 847 34.00 -8.64 2.52
N GLU A 848 33.95 -9.97 2.48
CA GLU A 848 33.54 -10.71 1.28
C GLU A 848 32.04 -10.53 0.98
N LEU A 849 31.21 -10.49 2.03
CA LEU A 849 29.78 -10.23 1.90
C LEU A 849 29.50 -8.78 1.48
N GLU A 850 30.19 -7.79 2.05
CA GLU A 850 30.14 -6.38 1.62
C GLU A 850 30.51 -6.21 0.14
N LYS A 851 31.58 -6.89 -0.29
CA LYS A 851 32.01 -6.90 -1.69
C LYS A 851 30.98 -7.54 -2.60
N PHE A 852 30.29 -8.59 -2.16
CA PHE A 852 29.20 -9.20 -2.93
C PHE A 852 27.99 -8.26 -3.01
N TYR A 853 27.56 -7.70 -1.88
CA TYR A 853 26.45 -6.75 -1.78
C TYR A 853 26.63 -5.49 -2.64
N THR A 854 27.87 -5.05 -2.86
CA THR A 854 28.22 -3.93 -3.75
C THR A 854 28.44 -4.32 -5.22
N THR A 855 28.63 -5.60 -5.56
CA THR A 855 28.62 -6.04 -6.97
C THR A 855 27.21 -6.13 -7.56
N PRO A 856 27.04 -5.98 -8.89
CA PRO A 856 25.79 -6.30 -9.59
C PRO A 856 25.26 -7.72 -9.31
N ILE A 857 23.95 -7.91 -9.43
CA ILE A 857 23.34 -9.24 -9.50
C ILE A 857 23.86 -10.02 -10.72
N ALA A 858 23.78 -11.35 -10.65
CA ALA A 858 24.06 -12.21 -11.80
C ALA A 858 22.87 -12.24 -12.78
N PHE A 859 23.14 -12.62 -14.03
CA PHE A 859 22.16 -12.62 -15.13
C PHE A 859 22.01 -14.00 -15.80
N ASP A 860 22.26 -15.09 -15.07
CA ASP A 860 22.32 -16.44 -15.65
C ASP A 860 20.93 -17.01 -16.03
N ALA A 861 19.91 -16.65 -15.27
CA ALA A 861 18.54 -17.11 -15.42
C ALA A 861 17.53 -16.16 -14.76
N PHE A 862 16.24 -16.43 -15.00
CA PHE A 862 15.14 -15.85 -14.24
C PHE A 862 14.13 -16.93 -13.81
N ILE A 863 13.41 -16.65 -12.72
CA ILE A 863 12.22 -17.37 -12.27
C ILE A 863 11.08 -16.37 -12.13
N ILE A 864 9.98 -16.58 -12.85
CA ILE A 864 8.66 -16.04 -12.49
C ILE A 864 7.98 -17.11 -11.63
N PRO A 865 7.53 -16.80 -10.41
CA PRO A 865 6.98 -17.80 -9.50
C PRO A 865 5.59 -18.32 -9.93
N PRO A 866 5.20 -19.54 -9.52
CA PRO A 866 3.88 -20.11 -9.77
C PRO A 866 2.73 -19.33 -9.10
N LEU A 867 1.56 -19.38 -9.73
CA LEU A 867 0.33 -18.72 -9.27
C LEU A 867 -0.68 -19.74 -8.73
N ALA A 868 -0.37 -20.41 -7.62
CA ALA A 868 -1.30 -21.37 -7.02
C ALA A 868 -2.50 -20.67 -6.38
N LYS A 869 -3.66 -20.65 -7.07
CA LYS A 869 -4.86 -19.89 -6.68
C LYS A 869 -5.72 -20.57 -5.59
N ASN A 870 -5.19 -21.60 -4.94
CA ASN A 870 -5.87 -22.37 -3.90
C ASN A 870 -4.96 -22.49 -2.69
N ASN A 871 -5.54 -22.41 -1.48
CA ASN A 871 -4.82 -22.67 -0.23
C ASN A 871 -4.35 -24.13 -0.20
N ILE A 872 -3.07 -24.34 -0.53
CA ILE A 872 -2.37 -25.58 -0.23
C ILE A 872 -2.29 -25.64 1.29
N GLY A 873 -2.96 -26.62 1.89
CA GLY A 873 -2.94 -26.78 3.34
C GLY A 873 -1.51 -27.01 3.83
N ASN A 874 -1.14 -26.37 4.94
CA ASN A 874 0.22 -26.40 5.51
C ASN A 874 0.76 -27.82 5.77
N SER A 875 -0.06 -28.87 5.70
CA SER A 875 0.34 -30.28 5.73
C SER A 875 1.21 -30.73 4.55
N ASN A 876 1.20 -29.99 3.44
CA ASN A 876 1.88 -30.39 2.19
C ASN A 876 3.12 -29.54 1.87
N LEU A 877 3.47 -28.59 2.74
CA LEU A 877 4.70 -27.80 2.66
C LEU A 877 5.74 -28.41 3.61
N GLU A 878 6.57 -29.33 3.12
CA GLU A 878 7.66 -29.90 3.91
C GLU A 878 8.54 -28.79 4.52
N ASP A 879 8.74 -28.88 5.84
CA ASP A 879 9.44 -27.91 6.69
C ASP A 879 8.97 -26.44 6.66
N GLY A 880 7.83 -26.12 6.02
CA GLY A 880 7.27 -24.76 5.99
C GLY A 880 8.18 -23.72 5.32
N LYS A 881 9.09 -24.14 4.44
CA LYS A 881 10.18 -23.30 3.91
C LYS A 881 9.75 -22.24 2.90
N TYR A 882 8.64 -22.42 2.18
CA TYR A 882 8.20 -21.56 1.06
C TYR A 882 6.71 -21.23 1.19
N SER A 883 6.27 -20.08 0.67
CA SER A 883 4.84 -19.71 0.64
C SER A 883 4.06 -20.47 -0.44
N ASN A 884 2.73 -20.44 -0.33
CA ASN A 884 1.80 -20.93 -1.36
C ASN A 884 1.96 -20.22 -2.72
N LEU A 885 2.72 -19.13 -2.80
CA LEU A 885 2.91 -18.32 -4.02
C LEU A 885 4.31 -18.47 -4.63
N GLY A 886 5.08 -19.50 -4.22
CA GLY A 886 6.41 -19.76 -4.78
C GLY A 886 7.45 -18.67 -4.47
N LEU A 887 7.19 -17.85 -3.45
CA LEU A 887 8.02 -16.72 -3.02
C LEU A 887 8.39 -16.85 -1.53
N GLN A 888 9.59 -16.37 -1.17
CA GLN A 888 10.05 -16.27 0.21
C GLN A 888 10.84 -14.97 0.41
N GLN A 889 10.38 -14.11 1.31
CA GLN A 889 11.18 -12.97 1.78
C GLN A 889 12.22 -13.46 2.81
N LEU A 890 13.45 -12.94 2.73
CA LEU A 890 14.50 -13.16 3.72
C LEU A 890 14.80 -11.85 4.46
N SER A 891 15.20 -11.95 5.73
CA SER A 891 15.56 -10.80 6.57
C SER A 891 16.92 -10.17 6.24
N THR A 892 17.72 -10.79 5.36
CA THR A 892 18.96 -10.22 4.81
C THR A 892 18.68 -8.99 3.93
N CYS A 893 19.67 -8.13 3.78
CA CYS A 893 19.54 -6.83 3.11
C CYS A 893 18.35 -5.99 3.65
N LYS A 894 18.16 -5.95 4.98
CA LYS A 894 17.02 -5.29 5.64
C LYS A 894 15.63 -5.74 5.12
N GLY A 895 15.49 -6.99 4.66
CA GLY A 895 14.22 -7.49 4.12
C GLY A 895 14.03 -7.31 2.60
N TYR A 896 15.02 -6.77 1.89
CA TYR A 896 14.93 -6.60 0.43
C TYR A 896 15.11 -7.92 -0.33
N THR A 897 15.77 -8.93 0.23
CA THR A 897 16.06 -10.18 -0.48
C THR A 897 14.80 -11.05 -0.61
N TRP A 898 14.37 -11.34 -1.83
CA TRP A 898 13.29 -12.28 -2.14
C TRP A 898 13.80 -13.46 -2.98
N CYS A 899 13.47 -14.68 -2.54
CA CYS A 899 13.70 -15.91 -3.28
C CYS A 899 12.43 -16.35 -4.03
N SER A 900 12.54 -16.53 -5.35
CA SER A 900 11.52 -17.18 -6.18
C SER A 900 11.89 -18.63 -6.46
N TYR A 901 10.86 -19.47 -6.54
CA TYR A 901 10.95 -20.92 -6.77
C TYR A 901 10.17 -21.29 -8.03
N ASP A 902 10.75 -22.14 -8.88
CA ASP A 902 10.10 -22.54 -10.14
C ASP A 902 8.97 -23.58 -9.95
N THR A 903 8.87 -24.17 -8.76
CA THR A 903 7.94 -25.26 -8.45
C THR A 903 7.48 -25.20 -6.99
N ILE A 904 6.19 -25.45 -6.72
CA ILE A 904 5.66 -25.70 -5.36
C ILE A 904 5.39 -27.20 -5.17
N GLY A 905 5.78 -27.73 -4.01
CA GLY A 905 5.61 -29.14 -3.65
C GLY A 905 6.30 -30.09 -4.65
N GLU A 906 5.68 -31.23 -4.93
CA GLU A 906 6.19 -32.19 -5.92
C GLU A 906 6.06 -31.71 -7.39
N GLY A 907 5.41 -30.58 -7.66
CA GLY A 907 5.23 -30.09 -9.04
C GLY A 907 4.41 -31.02 -9.95
N GLN A 908 3.49 -31.82 -9.40
CA GLN A 908 2.58 -32.64 -10.22
C GLN A 908 1.48 -31.78 -10.86
N THR A 909 0.97 -30.79 -10.15
CA THR A 909 -0.07 -29.84 -10.62
C THR A 909 0.53 -28.80 -11.57
N PRO A 910 -0.08 -28.51 -12.74
CA PRO A 910 0.42 -27.48 -13.66
C PRO A 910 0.47 -26.07 -13.05
N GLU A 911 -0.52 -25.70 -12.24
CA GLU A 911 -0.60 -24.39 -11.54
C GLU A 911 0.53 -24.17 -10.52
N TRP A 912 1.22 -25.24 -10.12
CA TRP A 912 2.34 -25.20 -9.16
C TRP A 912 3.69 -25.07 -9.87
N LYS A 913 3.73 -24.72 -11.16
CA LYS A 913 4.95 -24.45 -11.93
C LYS A 913 5.01 -23.00 -12.38
N GLY A 914 6.10 -22.34 -12.00
CA GLY A 914 6.49 -21.04 -12.52
C GLY A 914 7.20 -21.16 -13.87
N ILE A 915 7.77 -20.05 -14.34
CA ILE A 915 8.56 -19.99 -15.57
C ILE A 915 10.03 -19.84 -15.19
N TYR A 916 10.80 -20.91 -15.36
CA TYR A 916 12.27 -20.89 -15.25
C TYR A 916 12.91 -20.93 -16.63
N LYS A 917 13.76 -19.94 -16.95
CA LYS A 917 14.52 -19.89 -18.21
C LYS A 917 15.92 -19.33 -17.97
N HIS A 918 16.90 -19.91 -18.67
CA HIS A 918 18.24 -19.34 -18.80
C HIS A 918 18.26 -18.23 -19.84
N PHE A 919 19.04 -17.18 -19.59
CA PHE A 919 19.34 -16.18 -20.62
C PHE A 919 20.42 -16.69 -21.58
N THR A 920 20.40 -16.23 -22.83
CA THR A 920 21.42 -16.60 -23.82
C THR A 920 22.75 -15.90 -23.53
N GLY A 921 23.88 -16.47 -23.96
CA GLY A 921 25.20 -15.85 -23.77
C GLY A 921 25.33 -14.41 -24.32
N LYS A 922 24.54 -14.06 -25.35
CA LYS A 922 24.46 -12.67 -25.86
C LYS A 922 23.71 -11.74 -24.89
N GLN A 923 22.56 -12.18 -24.38
CA GLN A 923 21.80 -11.44 -23.37
C GLN A 923 22.61 -11.27 -22.08
N ILE A 924 23.30 -12.32 -21.61
CA ILE A 924 24.20 -12.24 -20.45
C ILE A 924 25.30 -11.20 -20.68
N GLN A 925 25.95 -11.18 -21.84
CA GLN A 925 26.96 -10.16 -22.18
C GLN A 925 26.38 -8.73 -22.19
N TRP A 926 25.20 -8.56 -22.76
CA TRP A 926 24.51 -7.26 -22.81
C TRP A 926 24.06 -6.77 -21.43
N TYR A 927 23.42 -7.62 -20.63
CA TYR A 927 22.94 -7.25 -19.30
C TYR A 927 24.08 -6.93 -18.33
N ASN A 928 25.20 -7.66 -18.40
CA ASN A 928 26.40 -7.31 -17.63
C ASN A 928 27.01 -5.97 -18.10
N TYR A 929 27.08 -5.71 -19.40
CA TYR A 929 27.55 -4.41 -19.92
C TYR A 929 26.68 -3.23 -19.44
N ILE A 930 25.35 -3.42 -19.43
CA ILE A 930 24.40 -2.44 -18.88
C ILE A 930 24.59 -2.25 -17.37
N ALA A 931 24.67 -3.34 -16.60
CA ALA A 931 24.87 -3.28 -15.16
C ALA A 931 26.20 -2.63 -14.76
N GLU A 932 27.29 -2.97 -15.45
CA GLU A 932 28.59 -2.32 -15.31
C GLU A 932 28.56 -0.84 -15.69
N SER A 933 27.73 -0.44 -16.66
CA SER A 933 27.64 0.97 -17.08
C SER A 933 26.84 1.81 -16.09
N TYR A 934 25.77 1.25 -15.52
CA TYR A 934 24.98 1.88 -14.45
C TYR A 934 25.82 2.04 -13.17
N VAL A 935 26.49 0.98 -12.69
CA VAL A 935 27.31 1.00 -11.46
C VAL A 935 28.64 1.79 -11.61
N LYS A 936 28.94 2.31 -12.80
CA LYS A 936 30.02 3.30 -13.04
C LYS A 936 29.51 4.74 -13.20
N ALA A 937 28.20 4.94 -13.13
CA ALA A 937 27.53 6.23 -13.21
C ALA A 937 26.79 6.60 -11.92
N SER A 938 26.38 5.60 -11.12
CA SER A 938 26.16 5.72 -9.67
C SER A 938 27.47 5.88 -8.90
#